data_AF-A0A917E1Q8-F1
#
_entry.id   AF-A0A917E1Q8-F1
#
_cell.length_a   1.000
_cell.length_b   1.000
_cell.length_c   1.000
_cell.angle_alpha   90.00
_cell.angle_beta   90.00
_cell.angle_gamma   90.00
#
_symmetry.space_group_name_H-M   'P 1'
#
loop_
_entity.id
_entity.type
_entity.pdbx_description
1 polymer ?
#
loop_
_entity_poly.entity_id
_entity_poly.type
_entity_poly.pdbx_seq_one_letter_code
_entity_poly.pdbx_strand_id
1 'polypeptide(L)'
;MAKKKHEDKRSSARSKVAKVMAVTMAVTPVVAVLPGVVSAAEANEASVSTLFELQTALGDSLVTTINLTADISGVAERLVVTRALTINGNGHTISYTDAINESPSGSKHGIAVEASGVTINDLHVAMTEAPGWQGVYALQVYNATGVTVNNYTGSGADAALLVNASEVNLTGVTTVTDNDFGGIEVARGVDGIADAQLTVTGTLVNGSEAADKPTIWIVDGQGSVTNSGATATVSTPAAEGKTYYYLAKTASAEDLTELQTALGDVRVTTINLTANIGSVAERLVVNRALTINGNGHTINFTDAINSSSPGSRHGIAVEASGVTINDLHVAMTAKLGWQGVYALQVYNSAGVTVNNFTGSGADAALLVNASKVNLTGVTTVTGNDYGGIEVAKGPDGINDAQLTVSGTLVNDSEAIDKPTIWIVGDEGSVTNTGATATVSTPAAEGKTYFYLAKTASAKNLTELQTALGDIQVTTINLTDDISGVAERLVVNRALTINGNGHTISYTDAINESPSGSKHGIAVEASGVTINDLKVAMTAKLGWQGVYALQVYNSAGVTVNNFTGSGADAALLVNASEVNLTGVTTVTGNDYGGIEVAKGPDGINNAQLTVTGTLVNGSEAADKPTIWVVNGQGTVTNTGLTPTTDKPAEGGKTYYYLVPAPGTSDDYSIDTPQVTVDGLSASVVAKINKQSVTDETVTVIFQLMNGNKPVQLIAIEENISDDEEVRAEFELPTTGNYTVKVFVWDDLQNQAAKAQPKEAAIASNEG
;
A
#
# COMPACT_ATOMS: atom_id res chain seq x y z
N MET A 1 -43.20 39.78 6.65
CA MET A 1 -43.70 38.65 7.47
C MET A 1 -42.64 38.36 8.52
N ALA A 2 -42.70 38.98 9.71
CA ALA A 2 -43.32 38.49 10.96
C ALA A 2 -42.58 37.27 11.56
N LYS A 3 -41.70 37.46 12.57
CA LYS A 3 -41.94 37.45 14.05
C LYS A 3 -42.10 36.03 14.62
N LYS A 4 -41.28 35.53 15.55
CA LYS A 4 -41.26 35.73 17.04
C LYS A 4 -40.05 34.88 17.56
N LYS A 5 -39.14 35.28 18.46
CA LYS A 5 -39.18 35.84 19.83
C LYS A 5 -39.91 34.96 20.86
N HIS A 6 -39.15 34.35 21.79
CA HIS A 6 -39.62 34.00 23.13
C HIS A 6 -38.52 34.31 24.18
N GLU A 7 -38.75 35.38 24.92
CA GLU A 7 -38.28 35.57 26.31
C GLU A 7 -39.24 34.82 27.23
N ASP A 8 -38.76 34.37 28.39
CA ASP A 8 -39.60 34.40 29.59
C ASP A 8 -38.80 34.78 30.84
N LYS A 9 -39.38 35.71 31.60
CA LYS A 9 -38.95 36.26 32.89
C LYS A 9 -39.99 35.87 33.94
N ARG A 10 -39.57 35.66 35.20
CA ARG A 10 -40.26 36.08 36.47
C ARG A 10 -39.46 35.57 37.69
N SER A 11 -38.95 36.43 38.58
CA SER A 11 -39.61 37.10 39.76
C SER A 11 -39.24 36.38 41.07
N SER A 12 -38.37 36.90 41.97
CA SER A 12 -38.52 37.99 42.98
C SER A 12 -39.37 37.66 44.23
N ALA A 13 -38.74 37.64 45.43
CA ALA A 13 -39.14 38.27 46.73
C ALA A 13 -38.26 37.73 47.90
N ARG A 14 -37.39 38.51 48.58
CA ARG A 14 -37.55 39.48 49.72
C ARG A 14 -37.73 38.89 51.13
N SER A 15 -36.84 39.26 52.09
CA SER A 15 -37.12 39.75 53.48
C SER A 15 -35.82 39.77 54.34
N LYS A 16 -35.17 40.91 54.63
CA LYS A 16 -35.26 41.86 55.79
C LYS A 16 -34.64 41.45 57.17
N VAL A 17 -33.59 42.21 57.56
CA VAL A 17 -33.34 42.94 58.87
C VAL A 17 -32.89 42.07 60.09
N ALA A 18 -31.89 42.38 60.96
CA ALA A 18 -31.58 43.60 61.73
C ALA A 18 -30.13 43.64 62.33
N LYS A 19 -29.65 44.86 62.65
CA LYS A 19 -28.52 45.23 63.53
C LYS A 19 -28.90 45.13 65.01
N VAL A 20 -27.97 44.77 65.93
CA VAL A 20 -27.81 45.39 67.27
C VAL A 20 -26.35 45.27 67.77
N MET A 21 -25.81 46.40 68.26
CA MET A 21 -24.58 46.58 69.08
C MET A 21 -24.92 46.62 70.58
N ALA A 22 -23.92 46.38 71.45
CA ALA A 22 -23.64 46.94 72.81
C ALA A 22 -23.24 45.82 73.80
N VAL A 23 -22.07 45.76 74.46
CA VAL A 23 -21.27 46.68 75.34
C VAL A 23 -21.41 46.33 76.84
N THR A 24 -20.27 46.39 77.56
CA THR A 24 -20.00 46.44 79.04
C THR A 24 -20.14 45.13 79.87
N MET A 25 -19.35 44.82 80.92
CA MET A 25 -18.35 45.55 81.72
C MET A 25 -17.45 44.59 82.54
N ALA A 26 -16.20 45.01 82.73
CA ALA A 26 -15.17 44.76 83.76
C ALA A 26 -15.34 43.70 84.87
N VAL A 27 -14.24 42.98 85.18
CA VAL A 27 -13.61 42.96 86.53
C VAL A 27 -12.11 42.64 86.39
N THR A 28 -11.23 43.52 86.88
CA THR A 28 -9.81 43.24 87.20
C THR A 28 -9.70 42.60 88.60
N PRO A 29 -8.66 41.77 88.82
CA PRO A 29 -7.72 42.16 89.87
C PRO A 29 -6.26 42.06 89.42
N VAL A 30 -5.47 42.97 89.97
CA VAL A 30 -4.00 43.06 89.89
C VAL A 30 -3.39 42.21 90.99
N VAL A 31 -2.49 41.26 90.68
CA VAL A 31 -1.30 40.93 91.47
C VAL A 31 -0.20 40.38 90.52
N ALA A 32 1.02 40.88 90.71
CA ALA A 32 2.18 40.78 89.82
C ALA A 32 2.98 39.46 89.91
N VAL A 33 3.57 39.02 88.78
CA VAL A 33 4.87 38.30 88.71
C VAL A 33 5.54 38.54 87.32
N LEU A 34 6.72 39.17 87.35
CA LEU A 34 7.94 39.18 86.47
C LEU A 34 7.90 38.83 84.95
N PRO A 35 8.82 39.40 84.14
CA PRO A 35 8.74 39.44 82.67
C PRO A 35 9.18 38.14 82.00
N GLY A 36 8.36 37.63 81.08
CA GLY A 36 8.66 36.49 80.22
C GLY A 36 8.31 36.80 78.77
N VAL A 37 9.37 36.99 77.99
CA VAL A 37 9.53 36.98 76.52
C VAL A 37 8.26 36.67 75.70
N VAL A 38 7.89 37.64 74.86
CA VAL A 38 6.96 37.49 73.74
C VAL A 38 7.63 36.62 72.67
N SER A 39 6.94 35.60 72.15
CA SER A 39 7.30 34.94 70.89
C SER A 39 6.09 35.06 69.96
N ALA A 40 6.16 36.06 69.07
CA ALA A 40 5.35 36.11 67.87
C ALA A 40 6.02 35.21 66.83
N ALA A 41 5.23 34.40 66.12
CA ALA A 41 5.69 33.69 64.95
C ALA A 41 6.06 34.73 63.88
N GLU A 42 7.36 34.91 63.64
CA GLU A 42 7.90 35.84 62.65
C GLU A 42 7.61 35.33 61.24
N ALA A 43 7.22 36.25 60.34
CA ALA A 43 6.79 35.93 58.99
C ALA A 43 7.99 35.48 58.13
N ASN A 44 7.90 34.29 57.55
CA ASN A 44 8.90 33.72 56.63
C ASN A 44 8.88 34.35 55.21
N GLU A 45 8.21 35.49 55.02
CA GLU A 45 7.99 36.12 53.73
C GLU A 45 8.31 37.62 53.78
N ALA A 46 9.01 38.14 52.76
CA ALA A 46 9.26 39.57 52.58
C ALA A 46 8.55 40.06 51.31
N SER A 47 7.84 41.19 51.40
CA SER A 47 7.33 41.92 50.23
C SER A 47 8.25 43.09 49.95
N VAL A 48 8.78 43.19 48.74
CA VAL A 48 9.79 44.19 48.38
C VAL A 48 9.34 45.00 47.15
N SER A 49 9.64 46.29 47.16
CA SER A 49 9.30 47.24 46.09
C SER A 49 10.49 48.12 45.68
N THR A 50 11.61 48.03 46.41
CA THR A 50 12.82 48.81 46.18
C THR A 50 14.07 47.93 46.25
N LEU A 51 15.19 48.40 45.66
CA LEU A 51 16.48 47.71 45.74
C LEU A 51 16.95 47.49 47.17
N PHE A 52 16.77 48.49 48.05
CA PHE A 52 17.18 48.40 49.45
C PHE A 52 16.40 47.32 50.21
N GLU A 53 15.09 47.22 49.98
CA GLU A 53 14.25 46.17 50.58
C GLU A 53 14.65 44.77 50.07
N LEU A 54 14.91 44.64 48.76
CA LEU A 54 15.36 43.38 48.17
C LEU A 54 16.72 42.94 48.76
N GLN A 55 17.71 43.83 48.84
CA GLN A 55 19.01 43.54 49.44
C GLN A 55 18.89 43.17 50.92
N THR A 56 18.01 43.86 51.66
CA THR A 56 17.73 43.56 53.08
C THR A 56 17.13 42.15 53.21
N ALA A 57 16.15 41.80 52.38
CA ALA A 57 15.50 40.49 52.41
C ALA A 57 16.44 39.35 51.99
N LEU A 58 17.33 39.58 51.02
CA LEU A 58 18.36 38.60 50.64
C LEU A 58 19.33 38.31 51.79
N GLY A 59 19.70 39.34 52.58
CA GLY A 59 20.59 39.22 53.73
C GLY A 59 19.94 38.65 55.00
N ASP A 60 18.61 38.68 55.11
CA ASP A 60 17.88 38.15 56.26
C ASP A 60 17.73 36.63 56.17
N SER A 61 18.36 35.88 57.08
CA SER A 61 18.33 34.42 57.07
C SER A 61 16.97 33.81 57.43
N LEU A 62 16.04 34.59 57.99
CA LEU A 62 14.70 34.14 58.37
C LEU A 62 13.69 34.20 57.22
N VAL A 63 13.96 35.02 56.19
CA VAL A 63 13.06 35.19 55.04
C VAL A 63 13.21 34.03 54.06
N THR A 64 12.27 33.10 53.95
CA THR A 64 12.37 31.99 52.98
C THR A 64 11.71 32.28 51.64
N THR A 65 10.85 33.32 51.57
CA THR A 65 10.20 33.77 50.34
C THR A 65 10.28 35.28 50.18
N ILE A 66 10.65 35.76 49.00
CA ILE A 66 10.68 37.17 48.61
C ILE A 66 9.65 37.39 47.51
N ASN A 67 8.73 38.32 47.71
CA ASN A 67 7.69 38.69 46.75
C ASN A 67 7.96 40.11 46.26
N LEU A 68 8.25 40.28 44.96
CA LEU A 68 8.27 41.60 44.35
C LEU A 68 6.85 42.13 44.24
N THR A 69 6.68 43.42 44.54
CA THR A 69 5.40 44.14 44.48
C THR A 69 5.45 45.35 43.54
N ALA A 70 6.63 45.64 42.98
CA ALA A 70 6.89 46.65 41.98
C ALA A 70 8.17 46.30 41.21
N ASP A 71 8.37 46.93 40.06
CA ASP A 71 9.62 46.87 39.32
C ASP A 71 10.74 47.56 40.12
N ILE A 72 11.93 46.99 40.09
CA ILE A 72 13.13 47.51 40.76
C ILE A 72 14.11 47.97 39.69
N SER A 73 14.26 49.28 39.54
CA SER A 73 15.16 49.89 38.55
C SER A 73 16.42 50.47 39.18
N GLY A 74 17.46 50.68 38.36
CA GLY A 74 18.66 51.41 38.78
C GLY A 74 19.67 50.55 39.54
N VAL A 75 19.64 49.23 39.34
CA VAL A 75 20.57 48.31 39.99
C VAL A 75 21.95 48.43 39.34
N ALA A 76 22.96 48.86 40.10
CA ALA A 76 24.31 49.08 39.58
C ALA A 76 25.26 47.89 39.84
N GLU A 77 24.90 46.99 40.75
CA GLU A 77 25.76 45.91 41.23
C GLU A 77 25.04 44.55 41.25
N ARG A 78 25.81 43.47 41.13
CA ARG A 78 25.32 42.09 41.14
C ARG A 78 24.55 41.78 42.42
N LEU A 79 23.36 41.20 42.27
CA LEU A 79 22.60 40.64 43.38
C LEU A 79 23.03 39.19 43.59
N VAL A 80 23.24 38.77 44.84
CA VAL A 80 23.73 37.42 45.16
C VAL A 80 22.75 36.69 46.07
N VAL A 81 22.34 35.48 45.68
CA VAL A 81 21.48 34.57 46.44
C VAL A 81 22.36 33.47 47.03
N THR A 82 22.70 33.59 48.31
CA THR A 82 23.67 32.70 49.00
C THR A 82 23.01 31.62 49.86
N ARG A 83 21.68 31.52 49.84
CA ARG A 83 20.89 30.55 50.61
C ARG A 83 19.65 30.10 49.84
N ALA A 84 19.13 28.92 50.18
CA ALA A 84 17.88 28.42 49.63
C ALA A 84 16.72 29.36 50.00
N LEU A 85 15.99 29.84 49.00
CA LEU A 85 14.79 30.67 49.13
C LEU A 85 13.98 30.66 47.84
N THR A 86 12.76 31.21 47.90
CA THR A 86 11.94 31.48 46.71
C THR A 86 11.92 32.98 46.42
N ILE A 87 12.19 33.37 45.16
CA ILE A 87 11.98 34.73 44.65
C ILE A 87 10.78 34.68 43.70
N ASN A 88 9.67 35.28 44.10
CA ASN A 88 8.52 35.51 43.25
C ASN A 88 8.61 36.93 42.68
N GLY A 89 8.98 37.03 41.41
CA GLY A 89 8.96 38.28 40.65
C GLY A 89 7.54 38.81 40.43
N ASN A 90 6.51 37.96 40.46
CA ASN A 90 5.10 38.34 40.24
C ASN A 90 4.87 39.13 38.93
N GLY A 91 5.70 38.88 37.91
CA GLY A 91 5.69 39.59 36.63
C GLY A 91 6.46 40.91 36.62
N HIS A 92 7.16 41.26 37.71
CA HIS A 92 7.96 42.48 37.80
C HIS A 92 9.37 42.33 37.24
N THR A 93 9.95 43.48 36.88
CA THR A 93 11.29 43.57 36.30
C THR A 93 12.31 44.06 37.33
N ILE A 94 13.50 43.46 37.33
CA ILE A 94 14.71 44.03 37.93
C ILE A 94 15.59 44.58 36.79
N SER A 95 15.81 45.89 36.77
CA SER A 95 16.56 46.57 35.70
C SER A 95 17.92 47.10 36.19
N TYR A 96 18.98 46.67 35.51
CA TYR A 96 20.36 47.05 35.78
C TYR A 96 20.81 48.22 34.90
N THR A 97 21.59 49.13 35.47
CA THR A 97 22.26 50.20 34.73
C THR A 97 23.52 49.69 34.05
N ASP A 98 24.06 50.44 33.09
CA ASP A 98 25.36 50.19 32.46
C ASP A 98 26.54 50.08 33.44
N ALA A 99 26.45 50.66 34.66
CA ALA A 99 27.46 50.51 35.70
C ALA A 99 27.85 49.05 36.01
N ILE A 100 26.95 48.09 35.82
CA ILE A 100 27.26 46.66 36.03
C ILE A 100 28.32 46.15 35.05
N ASN A 101 28.39 46.73 33.84
CA ASN A 101 29.32 46.32 32.79
C ASN A 101 30.78 46.71 33.10
N GLU A 102 30.95 47.71 33.97
CA GLU A 102 32.25 48.18 34.49
C GLU A 102 32.75 47.35 35.69
N SER A 103 31.96 46.39 36.19
CA SER A 103 32.37 45.52 37.30
C SER A 103 33.51 44.57 36.91
N PRO A 104 34.31 44.08 37.87
CA PRO A 104 35.34 43.07 37.61
C PRO A 104 34.78 41.82 36.92
N SER A 105 35.62 41.14 36.14
CA SER A 105 35.27 39.86 35.50
C SER A 105 34.71 38.86 36.52
N GLY A 106 33.60 38.18 36.18
CA GLY A 106 32.84 37.29 37.07
C GLY A 106 31.86 37.99 38.03
N SER A 107 31.88 39.33 38.11
CA SER A 107 30.93 40.14 38.92
C SER A 107 29.96 40.95 38.05
N LYS A 108 30.02 40.82 36.73
CA LYS A 108 29.19 41.58 35.79
C LYS A 108 27.78 40.99 35.59
N HIS A 109 27.46 39.87 36.23
CA HIS A 109 26.16 39.23 36.08
C HIS A 109 25.08 39.99 36.86
N GLY A 110 23.83 39.96 36.41
CA GLY A 110 22.71 40.59 37.12
C GLY A 110 22.47 39.92 38.47
N ILE A 111 21.89 38.73 38.44
CA ILE A 111 21.63 37.90 39.62
C ILE A 111 22.56 36.68 39.60
N ALA A 112 23.29 36.43 40.69
CA ALA A 112 24.06 35.21 40.92
C ALA A 112 23.39 34.34 41.98
N VAL A 113 22.95 33.14 41.59
CA VAL A 113 22.43 32.10 42.48
C VAL A 113 23.57 31.16 42.84
N GLU A 114 24.05 31.26 44.08
CA GLU A 114 25.19 30.49 44.60
C GLU A 114 24.74 29.41 45.60
N ALA A 115 23.42 29.23 45.78
CA ALA A 115 22.83 28.24 46.69
C ALA A 115 21.93 27.23 45.99
N SER A 116 21.98 25.99 46.48
CA SER A 116 21.09 24.91 46.06
C SER A 116 19.66 25.11 46.58
N GLY A 117 18.67 24.56 45.88
CA GLY A 117 17.26 24.59 46.28
C GLY A 117 16.59 25.97 46.14
N VAL A 118 17.16 26.88 45.35
CA VAL A 118 16.55 28.18 45.04
C VAL A 118 15.46 28.03 43.99
N THR A 119 14.34 28.74 44.18
CA THR A 119 13.27 28.84 43.19
C THR A 119 13.09 30.30 42.76
N ILE A 120 13.04 30.55 41.45
CA ILE A 120 12.72 31.85 40.87
C ILE A 120 11.42 31.69 40.06
N ASN A 121 10.41 32.51 40.34
CA ASN A 121 9.13 32.51 39.65
C ASN A 121 8.83 33.88 39.04
N ASP A 122 8.30 33.92 37.82
CA ASP A 122 7.66 35.10 37.21
C ASP A 122 8.53 36.37 37.26
N LEU A 123 9.81 36.24 36.90
CA LEU A 123 10.80 37.32 37.02
C LEU A 123 11.35 37.73 35.66
N HIS A 124 11.40 39.05 35.41
CA HIS A 124 12.17 39.63 34.32
C HIS A 124 13.44 40.28 34.85
N VAL A 125 14.60 39.90 34.30
CA VAL A 125 15.87 40.58 34.56
C VAL A 125 16.31 41.28 33.27
N ALA A 126 16.37 42.60 33.34
CA ALA A 126 16.76 43.46 32.23
C ALA A 126 18.14 44.07 32.50
N MET A 127 19.13 43.67 31.72
CA MET A 127 20.47 44.23 31.72
C MET A 127 20.55 45.40 30.73
N THR A 128 21.57 46.25 30.86
CA THR A 128 21.89 47.26 29.85
C THR A 128 22.97 46.69 28.93
N GLU A 129 22.65 46.55 27.64
CA GLU A 129 23.52 45.92 26.62
C GLU A 129 24.87 46.64 26.49
N ALA A 130 25.94 45.85 26.40
CA ALA A 130 27.28 46.31 26.02
C ALA A 130 27.68 45.57 24.73
N PRO A 131 28.13 46.26 23.67
CA PRO A 131 28.46 45.60 22.41
C PRO A 131 29.65 44.63 22.53
N GLY A 132 29.51 43.44 21.95
CA GLY A 132 30.53 42.40 21.90
C GLY A 132 30.67 41.63 23.21
N TRP A 133 31.20 40.41 23.12
CA TRP A 133 31.30 39.48 24.25
C TRP A 133 31.99 40.05 25.50
N GLN A 134 31.22 40.19 26.59
CA GLN A 134 31.70 40.64 27.91
C GLN A 134 31.67 39.55 29.00
N GLY A 135 31.04 38.40 28.72
CA GLY A 135 30.72 37.37 29.72
C GLY A 135 29.64 37.82 30.71
N VAL A 136 28.68 38.65 30.29
CA VAL A 136 27.59 39.20 31.09
C VAL A 136 26.35 38.33 30.94
N TYR A 137 25.76 37.94 32.08
CA TYR A 137 24.54 37.14 32.11
C TYR A 137 23.49 37.83 32.97
N ALA A 138 22.23 37.85 32.53
CA ALA A 138 21.14 38.38 33.35
C ALA A 138 20.96 37.53 34.63
N LEU A 139 21.01 36.20 34.50
CA LEU A 139 21.02 35.25 35.61
C LEU A 139 22.20 34.28 35.46
N GLN A 140 22.95 34.08 36.54
CA GLN A 140 23.93 33.00 36.67
C GLN A 140 23.51 32.07 37.79
N VAL A 141 23.49 30.76 37.54
CA VAL A 141 23.41 29.74 38.58
C VAL A 141 24.77 29.09 38.68
N TYR A 142 25.43 29.20 39.83
CA TYR A 142 26.80 28.77 40.02
C TYR A 142 26.93 27.71 41.11
N ASN A 143 27.48 26.55 40.74
CA ASN A 143 27.77 25.43 41.63
C ASN A 143 26.59 25.06 42.57
N ALA A 144 25.37 25.04 42.02
CA ALA A 144 24.14 24.82 42.76
C ALA A 144 23.30 23.69 42.16
N THR A 145 22.56 22.97 43.00
CA THR A 145 21.68 21.87 42.59
C THR A 145 20.23 22.12 42.99
N GLY A 146 19.29 21.47 42.29
CA GLY A 146 17.87 21.62 42.56
C GLY A 146 17.34 23.04 42.38
N VAL A 147 17.96 23.84 41.50
CA VAL A 147 17.49 25.21 41.21
C VAL A 147 16.35 25.12 40.20
N THR A 148 15.23 25.78 40.50
CA THR A 148 14.08 25.86 39.59
C THR A 148 13.89 27.30 39.15
N VAL A 149 13.81 27.51 37.84
CA VAL A 149 13.47 28.80 37.24
C VAL A 149 12.19 28.61 36.44
N ASN A 150 11.15 29.33 36.84
CA ASN A 150 9.79 29.22 36.32
C ASN A 150 9.33 30.58 35.82
N ASN A 151 8.85 30.66 34.57
CA ASN A 151 8.40 31.92 33.98
C ASN A 151 9.45 33.05 34.06
N TYR A 152 10.57 32.90 33.35
CA TYR A 152 11.70 33.82 33.42
C TYR A 152 11.88 34.58 32.11
N THR A 153 12.22 35.86 32.19
CA THR A 153 12.70 36.63 31.04
C THR A 153 14.07 37.20 31.35
N GLY A 154 15.04 36.99 30.47
CA GLY A 154 16.35 37.63 30.56
C GLY A 154 16.66 38.40 29.27
N SER A 155 17.11 39.65 29.41
CA SER A 155 17.40 40.51 28.26
C SER A 155 18.55 41.48 28.47
N GLY A 156 19.15 41.95 27.37
CA GLY A 156 20.17 43.01 27.37
C GLY A 156 21.56 42.58 27.84
N ALA A 157 21.84 41.27 27.89
CA ALA A 157 23.11 40.68 28.33
C ALA A 157 23.86 40.03 27.15
N ASP A 158 25.01 39.38 27.38
CA ASP A 158 25.55 38.45 26.37
C ASP A 158 24.66 37.20 26.25
N ALA A 159 24.14 36.74 27.40
CA ALA A 159 23.07 35.75 27.47
C ALA A 159 22.09 35.97 28.63
N ALA A 160 20.86 35.49 28.46
CA ALA A 160 19.84 35.55 29.49
C ALA A 160 20.16 34.70 30.72
N LEU A 161 20.80 33.53 30.53
CA LEU A 161 21.09 32.59 31.60
C LEU A 161 22.44 31.89 31.38
N LEU A 162 23.22 31.77 32.45
CA LEU A 162 24.35 30.85 32.52
C LEU A 162 24.06 29.77 33.57
N VAL A 163 24.00 28.52 33.13
CA VAL A 163 24.04 27.32 33.97
C VAL A 163 25.49 26.93 34.16
N ASN A 164 26.11 27.39 35.25
CA ASN A 164 27.53 27.24 35.53
C ASN A 164 27.76 26.15 36.58
N ALA A 165 28.20 24.96 36.13
CA ALA A 165 28.44 23.80 37.00
C ALA A 165 27.27 23.48 37.94
N SER A 166 26.04 23.64 37.43
CA SER A 166 24.81 23.62 38.23
C SER A 166 23.76 22.69 37.61
N GLU A 167 22.81 22.25 38.42
CA GLU A 167 21.59 21.56 37.99
C GLU A 167 20.41 22.54 38.05
N VAL A 168 19.88 22.89 36.87
CA VAL A 168 18.81 23.88 36.69
C VAL A 168 17.63 23.25 35.94
N ASN A 169 16.44 23.41 36.51
CA ASN A 169 15.17 23.03 35.89
C ASN A 169 14.43 24.29 35.40
N LEU A 170 14.27 24.41 34.09
CA LEU A 170 13.41 25.44 33.47
C LEU A 170 11.98 24.91 33.32
N THR A 171 11.05 25.64 33.91
CA THR A 171 9.61 25.38 33.90
C THR A 171 8.87 26.63 33.42
N GLY A 172 7.58 26.51 33.07
CA GLY A 172 6.81 27.65 32.59
C GLY A 172 7.32 28.20 31.25
N VAL A 173 7.32 29.52 31.05
CA VAL A 173 7.84 30.17 29.83
C VAL A 173 9.17 30.86 30.12
N THR A 174 10.25 30.44 29.47
CA THR A 174 11.53 31.15 29.51
C THR A 174 11.74 31.93 28.22
N THR A 175 11.83 33.25 28.31
CA THR A 175 12.08 34.16 27.19
C THR A 175 13.51 34.68 27.23
N VAL A 176 14.25 34.42 26.16
CA VAL A 176 15.58 34.99 25.92
C VAL A 176 15.46 35.98 24.77
N THR A 177 15.76 37.25 25.03
CA THR A 177 15.56 38.33 24.05
C THR A 177 16.59 39.42 24.24
N ASP A 178 16.98 40.06 23.16
CA ASP A 178 17.85 41.24 23.11
C ASP A 178 19.21 40.98 23.75
N ASN A 179 19.75 39.77 23.55
CA ASN A 179 21.08 39.38 24.00
C ASN A 179 22.09 39.42 22.85
N ASP A 180 23.34 39.76 23.16
CA ASP A 180 24.37 39.96 22.13
C ASP A 180 24.93 38.65 21.55
N PHE A 181 24.94 37.55 22.31
CA PHE A 181 25.52 36.29 21.82
C PHE A 181 24.49 35.16 21.66
N GLY A 182 23.64 34.93 22.66
CA GLY A 182 22.61 33.91 22.59
C GLY A 182 21.74 33.86 23.84
N GLY A 183 20.96 32.79 23.98
CA GLY A 183 20.02 32.66 25.09
C GLY A 183 20.62 32.12 26.38
N ILE A 184 21.12 30.89 26.34
CA ILE A 184 21.48 30.11 27.54
C ILE A 184 22.83 29.42 27.35
N GLU A 185 23.80 29.75 28.20
CA GLU A 185 25.06 29.01 28.30
C GLU A 185 24.93 27.84 29.28
N VAL A 186 25.40 26.65 28.87
CA VAL A 186 25.52 25.47 29.72
C VAL A 186 26.99 25.07 29.74
N ALA A 187 27.67 25.42 30.83
CA ALA A 187 29.11 25.23 30.95
C ALA A 187 29.53 24.93 32.38
N ARG A 188 30.71 24.35 32.55
CA ARG A 188 31.31 24.14 33.87
C ARG A 188 32.09 25.38 34.33
N GLY A 189 32.56 26.20 33.39
CA GLY A 189 33.30 27.44 33.65
C GLY A 189 34.76 27.22 34.09
N VAL A 190 35.01 26.35 35.09
CA VAL A 190 36.35 26.00 35.57
C VAL A 190 36.53 24.49 35.69
N ASP A 191 37.76 23.99 35.55
CA ASP A 191 38.04 22.56 35.72
C ASP A 191 37.93 22.12 37.19
N GLY A 192 37.49 20.87 37.41
CA GLY A 192 37.44 20.24 38.74
C GLY A 192 36.12 20.36 39.50
N ILE A 193 35.08 20.94 38.90
CA ILE A 193 33.69 20.93 39.42
C ILE A 193 32.76 20.09 38.54
N ALA A 194 31.51 19.89 38.94
CA ALA A 194 30.57 19.04 38.19
C ALA A 194 30.14 19.70 36.87
N ASP A 195 29.89 18.89 35.84
CA ASP A 195 29.34 19.39 34.57
C ASP A 195 27.92 19.92 34.76
N ALA A 196 27.58 20.97 34.02
CA ALA A 196 26.27 21.61 34.09
C ALA A 196 25.15 20.70 33.56
N GLN A 197 23.99 20.75 34.19
CA GLN A 197 22.79 20.00 33.80
C GLN A 197 21.62 20.96 33.65
N LEU A 198 21.11 21.08 32.43
CA LEU A 198 19.92 21.87 32.14
C LEU A 198 18.76 20.95 31.75
N THR A 199 17.69 20.97 32.53
CA THR A 199 16.43 20.30 32.16
C THR A 199 15.41 21.34 31.75
N VAL A 200 14.87 21.23 30.54
CA VAL A 200 13.79 22.09 30.04
C VAL A 200 12.51 21.27 29.95
N THR A 201 11.55 21.62 30.80
CA THR A 201 10.18 21.08 30.77
C THR A 201 9.16 22.14 30.35
N GLY A 202 9.52 23.41 30.45
CA GLY A 202 8.74 24.56 29.99
C GLY A 202 8.87 24.86 28.49
N THR A 203 8.38 26.02 28.07
CA THR A 203 8.50 26.57 26.71
C THR A 203 9.67 27.55 26.64
N LEU A 204 10.51 27.44 25.61
CA LEU A 204 11.54 28.42 25.29
C LEU A 204 11.04 29.38 24.20
N VAL A 205 11.20 30.67 24.44
CA VAL A 205 10.95 31.73 23.47
C VAL A 205 12.26 32.44 23.22
N ASN A 206 12.66 32.54 21.95
CA ASN A 206 13.81 33.31 21.54
C ASN A 206 13.31 34.50 20.70
N GLY A 207 13.28 35.69 21.31
CA GLY A 207 12.49 36.84 20.86
C GLY A 207 13.15 37.74 19.81
N SER A 208 14.48 37.81 19.77
CA SER A 208 15.18 38.75 18.87
C SER A 208 16.58 38.31 18.45
N GLU A 209 16.97 37.06 18.70
CA GLU A 209 18.31 36.59 18.33
C GLU A 209 18.39 36.27 16.83
N ALA A 210 19.50 36.68 16.21
CA ALA A 210 19.79 36.46 14.80
C ALA A 210 19.97 34.97 14.46
N ALA A 211 19.99 34.62 13.16
CA ALA A 211 20.06 33.23 12.70
C ALA A 211 21.34 32.47 13.11
N ASP A 212 22.38 33.21 13.48
CA ASP A 212 23.69 32.74 13.92
C ASP A 212 23.86 32.70 15.45
N LYS A 213 22.83 33.08 16.22
CA LYS A 213 22.86 33.12 17.69
C LYS A 213 22.07 31.95 18.29
N PRO A 214 22.70 31.07 19.10
CA PRO A 214 22.04 29.88 19.64
C PRO A 214 21.10 30.21 20.80
N THR A 215 19.96 29.51 20.87
CA THR A 215 19.07 29.57 22.03
C THR A 215 19.72 28.92 23.26
N ILE A 216 20.45 27.81 23.07
CA ILE A 216 21.27 27.17 24.10
C ILE A 216 22.60 26.76 23.47
N TRP A 217 23.71 26.90 24.21
CA TRP A 217 24.98 26.27 23.81
C TRP A 217 25.66 25.53 24.97
N ILE A 218 26.32 24.44 24.62
CA ILE A 218 27.19 23.67 25.51
C ILE A 218 28.63 23.93 25.09
N VAL A 219 29.49 24.27 26.05
CA VAL A 219 30.93 24.51 25.83
C VAL A 219 31.71 23.22 26.10
N ASP A 220 32.52 22.75 25.16
CA ASP A 220 33.49 21.65 25.31
C ASP A 220 32.98 20.38 26.03
N GLY A 221 31.70 20.04 25.81
CA GLY A 221 31.06 18.91 26.49
C GLY A 221 30.93 19.07 28.02
N GLN A 222 31.10 20.28 28.55
CA GLN A 222 31.05 20.61 29.98
C GLN A 222 29.63 20.63 30.58
N GLY A 223 28.67 20.05 29.88
CA GLY A 223 27.30 19.98 30.35
C GLY A 223 26.38 19.18 29.44
N SER A 224 25.13 19.03 29.87
CA SER A 224 24.08 18.34 29.12
C SER A 224 22.75 19.10 29.17
N VAL A 225 21.93 18.89 28.14
CA VAL A 225 20.59 19.45 28.03
C VAL A 225 19.59 18.32 27.86
N THR A 226 18.62 18.23 28.77
CA THR A 226 17.45 17.36 28.62
C THR A 226 16.25 18.22 28.28
N ASN A 227 15.81 18.20 27.02
CA ASN A 227 14.63 18.93 26.57
C ASN A 227 13.44 17.97 26.43
N SER A 228 12.61 17.88 27.48
CA SER A 228 11.51 16.92 27.58
C SER A 228 10.13 17.52 27.30
N GLY A 229 10.04 18.84 27.11
CA GLY A 229 8.77 19.54 26.92
C GLY A 229 8.76 20.81 26.05
N ALA A 230 9.91 21.31 25.55
CA ALA A 230 9.95 22.55 24.77
C ALA A 230 9.83 22.32 23.25
N THR A 231 9.48 23.40 22.54
CA THR A 231 9.68 23.61 21.10
C THR A 231 10.93 22.88 20.61
N ALA A 232 10.78 22.06 19.56
CA ALA A 232 11.85 21.21 19.06
C ALA A 232 13.13 22.03 18.85
N THR A 233 14.26 21.57 19.38
CA THR A 233 15.55 22.21 19.13
C THR A 233 16.34 21.43 18.07
N VAL A 234 17.04 22.14 17.20
CA VAL A 234 17.99 21.55 16.24
C VAL A 234 19.40 21.73 16.81
N SER A 235 20.14 20.63 16.95
CA SER A 235 21.54 20.67 17.40
C SER A 235 22.50 20.62 16.23
N THR A 236 23.48 21.53 16.17
CA THR A 236 24.59 21.47 15.20
C THR A 236 25.92 21.49 15.95
N PRO A 237 26.88 20.61 15.61
CA PRO A 237 28.27 20.82 16.00
C PRO A 237 28.73 22.16 15.45
N ALA A 238 29.18 23.06 16.31
CA ALA A 238 29.77 24.32 15.89
C ALA A 238 31.29 24.14 15.68
N ALA A 239 31.92 25.08 14.97
CA ALA A 239 33.36 25.20 15.05
C ALA A 239 33.75 25.45 16.52
N GLU A 240 34.86 24.82 16.98
CA GLU A 240 35.46 25.08 18.30
C GLU A 240 34.74 24.45 19.51
N GLY A 241 34.48 23.13 19.49
CA GLY A 241 34.12 22.37 20.70
C GLY A 241 32.74 22.63 21.30
N LYS A 242 31.95 23.53 20.69
CA LYS A 242 30.61 23.91 21.14
C LYS A 242 29.51 23.11 20.45
N THR A 243 28.44 22.83 21.19
CA THR A 243 27.17 22.29 20.63
C THR A 243 26.09 23.35 20.75
N TYR A 244 25.51 23.76 19.63
CA TYR A 244 24.47 24.79 19.59
C TYR A 244 23.09 24.17 19.40
N TYR A 245 22.10 24.69 20.12
CA TYR A 245 20.69 24.36 19.98
C TYR A 245 19.91 25.60 19.59
N TYR A 246 19.12 25.49 18.52
CA TYR A 246 18.23 26.54 18.04
C TYR A 246 16.78 26.09 18.12
N LEU A 247 15.85 27.01 18.37
CA LEU A 247 14.42 26.73 18.21
C LEU A 247 14.10 26.38 16.75
N ALA A 248 13.40 25.26 16.55
CA ALA A 248 12.93 24.83 15.24
C ALA A 248 11.95 25.84 14.65
N LYS A 249 12.11 26.09 13.35
CA LYS A 249 11.29 27.00 12.55
C LYS A 249 10.54 26.22 11.47
N THR A 250 9.34 26.69 11.16
CA THR A 250 8.64 26.35 9.92
C THR A 250 8.79 27.51 8.94
N ALA A 251 9.24 27.23 7.72
CA ALA A 251 9.32 28.20 6.64
C ALA A 251 8.18 27.97 5.64
N SER A 252 7.71 29.06 5.03
CA SER A 252 6.90 29.01 3.80
C SER A 252 7.80 29.43 2.63
N ALA A 253 7.63 28.80 1.47
CA ALA A 253 8.34 29.16 0.25
C ALA A 253 7.34 29.30 -0.90
N GLU A 254 7.28 30.49 -1.51
CA GLU A 254 6.51 30.76 -2.72
C GLU A 254 7.36 30.69 -4.00
N ASP A 255 8.67 30.88 -3.88
CA ASP A 255 9.61 30.86 -5.00
C ASP A 255 10.92 30.11 -4.70
N LEU A 256 11.81 30.05 -5.70
CA LEU A 256 13.11 29.37 -5.60
C LEU A 256 14.04 30.02 -4.57
N THR A 257 14.03 31.35 -4.44
CA THR A 257 14.91 32.08 -3.52
C THR A 257 14.51 31.80 -2.08
N GLU A 258 13.21 31.78 -1.80
CA GLU A 258 12.69 31.41 -0.49
C GLU A 258 12.96 29.95 -0.14
N LEU A 259 12.77 29.03 -1.09
CA LEU A 259 13.10 27.61 -0.89
C LEU A 259 14.59 27.42 -0.58
N GLN A 260 15.48 28.05 -1.35
CA GLN A 260 16.93 27.99 -1.12
C GLN A 260 17.32 28.60 0.23
N THR A 261 16.70 29.72 0.61
CA THR A 261 16.90 30.35 1.93
C THR A 261 16.48 29.40 3.05
N ALA A 262 15.32 28.74 2.91
CA ALA A 262 14.81 27.79 3.88
C ALA A 262 15.67 26.52 3.99
N LEU A 263 16.19 26.01 2.88
CA LEU A 263 17.13 24.88 2.85
C LEU A 263 18.45 25.24 3.58
N GLY A 264 18.94 26.48 3.41
CA GLY A 264 20.15 26.99 4.04
C GLY A 264 20.03 27.34 5.54
N ASP A 265 18.83 27.67 6.02
CA ASP A 265 18.60 27.98 7.44
C ASP A 265 18.48 26.69 8.26
N VAL A 266 19.53 26.35 9.02
CA VAL A 266 19.60 25.14 9.88
C VAL A 266 18.47 25.03 10.90
N ARG A 267 17.82 26.15 11.24
CA ARG A 267 16.70 26.19 12.19
C ARG A 267 15.41 25.67 11.56
N VAL A 268 15.28 25.69 10.23
CA VAL A 268 14.04 25.33 9.53
C VAL A 268 13.88 23.81 9.47
N THR A 269 13.05 23.22 10.32
CA THR A 269 12.79 21.76 10.29
C THR A 269 11.64 21.37 9.37
N THR A 270 10.81 22.34 8.98
CA THR A 270 9.68 22.14 8.07
C THR A 270 9.62 23.25 7.03
N ILE A 271 9.50 22.88 5.76
CA ILE A 271 9.30 23.80 4.64
C ILE A 271 7.94 23.50 4.02
N ASN A 272 7.07 24.51 3.94
CA ASN A 272 5.79 24.43 3.25
C ASN A 272 5.87 25.20 1.93
N LEU A 273 5.71 24.51 0.81
CA LEU A 273 5.50 25.20 -0.46
C LEU A 273 4.11 25.83 -0.46
N THR A 274 4.02 27.05 -0.95
CA THR A 274 2.76 27.82 -1.04
C THR A 274 2.38 28.17 -2.48
N ALA A 275 3.27 27.89 -3.42
CA ALA A 275 3.06 28.04 -4.84
C ALA A 275 3.94 27.04 -5.62
N ASN A 276 3.65 26.90 -6.91
CA ASN A 276 4.54 26.19 -7.83
C ASN A 276 5.83 26.99 -8.02
N ILE A 277 6.97 26.31 -7.92
CA ILE A 277 8.29 26.90 -8.18
C ILE A 277 8.68 26.58 -9.62
N GLY A 278 8.95 27.62 -10.41
CA GLY A 278 9.30 27.52 -11.82
C GLY A 278 10.78 27.75 -12.09
N SER A 279 11.21 27.35 -13.28
CA SER A 279 12.51 27.75 -13.87
C SER A 279 13.75 27.40 -13.04
N VAL A 280 13.73 26.26 -12.34
CA VAL A 280 14.87 25.80 -11.54
C VAL A 280 15.95 25.22 -12.46
N ALA A 281 17.11 25.87 -12.53
CA ALA A 281 18.19 25.47 -13.44
C ALA A 281 19.21 24.49 -12.81
N GLU A 282 19.21 24.38 -11.48
CA GLU A 282 20.24 23.67 -10.71
C GLU A 282 19.62 22.72 -9.70
N ARG A 283 20.36 21.64 -9.37
CA ARG A 283 19.98 20.65 -8.37
C ARG A 283 19.71 21.29 -7.00
N LEU A 284 18.59 20.95 -6.39
CA LEU A 284 18.30 21.29 -5.00
C LEU A 284 18.86 20.21 -4.08
N VAL A 285 19.52 20.61 -2.99
CA VAL A 285 20.16 19.68 -2.04
C VAL A 285 19.51 19.76 -0.67
N VAL A 286 19.08 18.62 -0.15
CA VAL A 286 18.57 18.43 1.21
C VAL A 286 19.60 17.64 2.00
N ASN A 287 20.48 18.36 2.69
CA ASN A 287 21.66 17.80 3.38
C ASN A 287 21.49 17.69 4.91
N ARG A 288 20.28 17.88 5.41
CA ARG A 288 19.93 17.75 6.83
C ARG A 288 18.51 17.21 6.99
N ALA A 289 18.22 16.59 8.13
CA ALA A 289 16.89 16.11 8.45
C ALA A 289 15.90 17.29 8.49
N LEU A 290 14.85 17.22 7.67
CA LEU A 290 13.74 18.17 7.64
C LEU A 290 12.54 17.55 6.93
N THR A 291 11.39 18.22 7.04
CA THR A 291 10.17 17.90 6.29
C THR A 291 9.95 18.92 5.18
N ILE A 292 9.74 18.47 3.94
CA ILE A 292 9.26 19.30 2.82
C ILE A 292 7.81 18.92 2.54
N ASN A 293 6.88 19.83 2.80
CA ASN A 293 5.49 19.71 2.40
C ASN A 293 5.30 20.48 1.09
N GLY A 294 5.19 19.74 0.00
CA GLY A 294 4.87 20.30 -1.32
C GLY A 294 3.45 20.84 -1.40
N ASN A 295 2.52 20.39 -0.56
CA ASN A 295 1.11 20.82 -0.55
C ASN A 295 0.42 20.71 -1.93
N GLY A 296 0.84 19.75 -2.76
CA GLY A 296 0.38 19.55 -4.13
C GLY A 296 1.06 20.47 -5.16
N HIS A 297 2.02 21.30 -4.76
CA HIS A 297 2.75 22.18 -5.66
C HIS A 297 3.87 21.47 -6.41
N THR A 298 4.23 22.04 -7.55
CA THR A 298 5.24 21.52 -8.47
C THR A 298 6.51 22.36 -8.44
N ILE A 299 7.66 21.69 -8.37
CA ILE A 299 8.97 22.27 -8.69
C ILE A 299 9.33 21.90 -10.13
N ASN A 300 9.47 22.90 -10.99
CA ASN A 300 9.73 22.73 -12.43
C ASN A 300 11.18 23.06 -12.76
N PHE A 301 11.93 22.06 -13.19
CA PHE A 301 13.31 22.18 -13.61
C PHE A 301 13.42 22.45 -15.11
N THR A 302 14.32 23.35 -15.50
CA THR A 302 14.62 23.64 -16.91
C THR A 302 15.55 22.59 -17.51
N ASP A 303 15.77 22.65 -18.82
CA ASP A 303 16.73 21.80 -19.53
C ASP A 303 18.19 22.08 -19.15
N ALA A 304 18.48 23.20 -18.47
CA ALA A 304 19.82 23.54 -18.00
C ALA A 304 20.43 22.41 -17.15
N ILE A 305 19.61 21.73 -16.33
CA ILE A 305 20.06 20.63 -15.46
C ILE A 305 20.58 19.42 -16.24
N ASN A 306 20.10 19.23 -17.48
CA ASN A 306 20.57 18.16 -18.36
C ASN A 306 22.00 18.40 -18.89
N SER A 307 22.53 19.61 -18.72
CA SER A 307 23.89 19.99 -19.11
C SER A 307 24.90 19.88 -17.96
N SER A 308 24.45 19.61 -16.73
CA SER A 308 25.32 19.43 -15.57
C SER A 308 26.20 18.18 -15.68
N SER A 309 27.23 18.08 -14.85
CA SER A 309 28.09 16.88 -14.77
C SER A 309 27.26 15.64 -14.38
N PRO A 310 27.63 14.43 -14.86
CA PRO A 310 27.03 13.19 -14.39
C PRO A 310 26.99 13.11 -12.85
N GLY A 311 25.86 12.64 -12.29
CA GLY A 311 25.61 12.62 -10.84
C GLY A 311 25.12 13.94 -10.23
N SER A 312 25.15 15.06 -10.97
CA SER A 312 24.59 16.36 -10.54
C SER A 312 23.33 16.77 -11.31
N ARG A 313 22.83 15.90 -12.22
CA ARG A 313 21.70 16.20 -13.11
C ARG A 313 20.33 15.91 -12.51
N HIS A 314 20.28 15.59 -11.23
CA HIS A 314 19.03 15.22 -10.54
C HIS A 314 18.29 16.48 -10.08
N GLY A 315 16.97 16.47 -10.09
CA GLY A 315 16.18 17.62 -9.64
C GLY A 315 16.44 17.92 -8.16
N ILE A 316 16.06 16.99 -7.28
CA ILE A 316 16.29 17.07 -5.83
C ILE A 316 17.22 15.94 -5.41
N ALA A 317 18.26 16.26 -4.64
CA ALA A 317 19.11 15.28 -3.97
C ALA A 317 18.90 15.34 -2.46
N VAL A 318 18.44 14.22 -1.89
CA VAL A 318 18.35 13.99 -0.45
C VAL A 318 19.61 13.27 0.00
N GLU A 319 20.45 13.99 0.73
CA GLU A 319 21.77 13.53 1.20
C GLU A 319 21.80 13.37 2.74
N ALA A 320 20.64 13.44 3.39
CA ALA A 320 20.49 13.25 4.84
C ALA A 320 19.43 12.22 5.21
N SER A 321 19.70 11.54 6.32
CA SER A 321 18.76 10.63 6.97
C SER A 321 17.62 11.39 7.65
N GLY A 322 16.46 10.73 7.83
CA GLY A 322 15.30 11.29 8.53
C GLY A 322 14.56 12.40 7.78
N VAL A 323 14.80 12.55 6.48
CA VAL A 323 14.06 13.50 5.62
C VAL A 323 12.67 12.96 5.29
N THR A 324 11.67 13.83 5.34
CA THR A 324 10.30 13.53 4.90
C THR A 324 9.90 14.46 3.76
N ILE A 325 9.36 13.90 2.68
CA ILE A 325 8.79 14.66 1.55
C ILE A 325 7.31 14.28 1.44
N ASN A 326 6.43 15.26 1.51
CA ASN A 326 4.98 15.09 1.42
C ASN A 326 4.41 15.89 0.24
N ASP A 327 3.47 15.31 -0.50
CA ASP A 327 2.59 16.01 -1.46
C ASP A 327 3.37 16.88 -2.46
N LEU A 328 4.46 16.36 -3.01
CA LEU A 328 5.38 17.11 -3.86
C LEU A 328 5.39 16.58 -5.28
N HIS A 329 5.24 17.50 -6.24
CA HIS A 329 5.45 17.21 -7.65
C HIS A 329 6.81 17.78 -8.10
N VAL A 330 7.58 16.97 -8.83
CA VAL A 330 8.84 17.39 -9.45
C VAL A 330 8.78 17.09 -10.94
N ALA A 331 8.79 18.16 -11.73
CA ALA A 331 8.75 18.10 -13.18
C ALA A 331 10.11 18.49 -13.75
N MET A 332 10.74 17.56 -14.45
CA MET A 332 11.98 17.76 -15.19
C MET A 332 11.67 18.09 -16.66
N THR A 333 12.59 18.79 -17.33
CA THR A 333 12.48 18.97 -18.78
C THR A 333 13.04 17.75 -19.50
N ALA A 334 12.17 17.02 -20.20
CA ALA A 334 12.51 15.76 -20.87
C ALA A 334 13.60 15.92 -21.92
N LYS A 335 14.53 14.95 -21.93
CA LYS A 335 15.57 14.78 -22.94
C LYS A 335 15.60 13.31 -23.33
N LEU A 336 15.55 13.05 -24.65
CA LEU A 336 15.54 11.67 -25.16
C LEU A 336 16.89 10.97 -24.95
N GLY A 337 16.81 9.71 -24.54
CA GLY A 337 17.93 8.81 -24.32
C GLY A 337 18.57 8.97 -22.96
N TRP A 338 19.05 7.86 -22.38
CA TRP A 338 19.59 7.79 -21.03
C TRP A 338 20.65 8.86 -20.72
N GLN A 339 20.38 9.69 -19.70
CA GLN A 339 21.30 10.71 -19.19
C GLN A 339 21.71 10.49 -17.72
N GLY A 340 21.08 9.55 -17.01
CA GLY A 340 21.18 9.37 -15.57
C GLY A 340 20.50 10.50 -14.79
N VAL A 341 19.36 11.00 -15.28
CA VAL A 341 18.58 12.10 -14.69
C VAL A 341 17.41 11.54 -13.90
N TYR A 342 17.26 11.97 -12.65
CA TYR A 342 16.11 11.62 -11.81
C TYR A 342 15.45 12.87 -11.26
N ALA A 343 14.13 12.84 -11.11
CA ALA A 343 13.41 13.94 -10.47
C ALA A 343 13.81 14.04 -8.98
N LEU A 344 13.92 12.90 -8.31
CA LEU A 344 14.39 12.77 -6.94
C LEU A 344 15.49 11.70 -6.83
N GLN A 345 16.60 12.02 -6.18
CA GLN A 345 17.61 11.07 -5.75
C GLN A 345 17.65 11.07 -4.22
N VAL A 346 17.62 9.87 -3.62
CA VAL A 346 17.96 9.68 -2.20
C VAL A 346 19.30 8.97 -2.14
N TYR A 347 20.31 9.62 -1.56
CA TYR A 347 21.69 9.16 -1.56
C TYR A 347 22.20 8.89 -0.14
N ASN A 348 22.71 7.68 0.08
CA ASN A 348 23.34 7.22 1.33
C ASN A 348 22.59 7.65 2.60
N SER A 349 21.26 7.51 2.59
CA SER A 349 20.38 8.03 3.64
C SER A 349 19.43 6.97 4.18
N ALA A 350 19.12 7.02 5.47
CA ALA A 350 18.21 6.10 6.13
C ALA A 350 16.99 6.82 6.73
N GLY A 351 15.86 6.12 6.83
CA GLY A 351 14.65 6.69 7.42
C GLY A 351 14.04 7.80 6.58
N VAL A 352 14.28 7.79 5.26
CA VAL A 352 13.67 8.76 4.34
C VAL A 352 12.26 8.30 4.01
N THR A 353 11.29 9.18 4.18
CA THR A 353 9.89 8.92 3.83
C THR A 353 9.46 9.84 2.69
N VAL A 354 8.90 9.26 1.64
CA VAL A 354 8.31 9.99 0.52
C VAL A 354 6.84 9.60 0.46
N ASN A 355 5.97 10.58 0.62
CA ASN A 355 4.52 10.42 0.71
C ASN A 355 3.85 11.31 -0.34
N ASN A 356 2.95 10.74 -1.15
CA ASN A 356 2.24 11.48 -2.19
C ASN A 356 3.18 12.24 -3.14
N PHE A 357 4.01 11.52 -3.89
CA PHE A 357 5.05 12.10 -4.75
C PHE A 357 4.73 11.88 -6.23
N THR A 358 5.00 12.90 -7.05
CA THR A 358 4.93 12.79 -8.50
C THR A 358 6.28 13.21 -9.10
N GLY A 359 6.91 12.33 -9.88
CA GLY A 359 8.12 12.65 -10.63
C GLY A 359 7.95 12.36 -12.12
N SER A 360 8.25 13.33 -12.98
CA SER A 360 8.05 13.23 -14.44
C SER A 360 9.12 13.96 -15.25
N GLY A 361 9.29 13.58 -16.53
CA GLY A 361 10.18 14.25 -17.48
C GLY A 361 11.67 13.95 -17.29
N ALA A 362 12.02 12.97 -16.46
CA ALA A 362 13.38 12.50 -16.20
C ALA A 362 13.65 11.17 -16.94
N ASP A 363 14.80 10.54 -16.72
CA ASP A 363 14.98 9.13 -17.10
C ASP A 363 14.16 8.23 -16.17
N ALA A 364 14.12 8.59 -14.87
CA ALA A 364 13.19 8.02 -13.89
C ALA A 364 12.74 9.04 -12.83
N ALA A 365 11.58 8.80 -12.23
CA ALA A 365 11.06 9.66 -11.17
C ALA A 365 11.94 9.65 -9.91
N LEU A 366 12.43 8.46 -9.52
CA LEU A 366 13.15 8.27 -8.27
C LEU A 366 14.36 7.36 -8.45
N LEU A 367 15.48 7.76 -7.86
CA LEU A 367 16.62 6.89 -7.61
C LEU A 367 16.81 6.69 -6.10
N VAL A 368 16.67 5.45 -5.64
CA VAL A 368 17.06 4.99 -4.30
C VAL A 368 18.50 4.52 -4.37
N ASN A 369 19.43 5.42 -4.07
CA ASN A 369 20.86 5.20 -4.19
C ASN A 369 21.48 4.92 -2.81
N ALA A 370 21.81 3.66 -2.54
CA ALA A 370 22.43 3.22 -1.29
C ALA A 370 21.66 3.65 -0.02
N SER A 371 20.33 3.70 -0.12
CA SER A 371 19.45 4.36 0.84
C SER A 371 18.30 3.47 1.29
N LYS A 372 17.71 3.78 2.45
CA LYS A 372 16.49 3.16 2.96
C LYS A 372 15.33 4.14 2.84
N VAL A 373 14.45 3.89 1.87
CA VAL A 373 13.33 4.77 1.49
C VAL A 373 11.99 4.06 1.70
N ASN A 374 11.06 4.74 2.35
CA ASN A 374 9.67 4.33 2.49
C ASN A 374 8.79 5.17 1.56
N LEU A 375 8.12 4.52 0.61
CA LEU A 375 7.06 5.11 -0.20
C LEU A 375 5.71 4.85 0.45
N THR A 376 4.99 5.94 0.69
CA THR A 376 3.65 5.97 1.30
C THR A 376 2.72 6.80 0.42
N GLY A 377 1.40 6.69 0.63
CA GLY A 377 0.42 7.42 -0.17
C GLY A 377 0.44 7.01 -1.65
N VAL A 378 0.28 7.97 -2.58
CA VAL A 378 0.33 7.72 -4.03
C VAL A 378 1.67 8.18 -4.60
N THR A 379 2.43 7.29 -5.25
CA THR A 379 3.66 7.65 -5.98
C THR A 379 3.43 7.51 -7.48
N THR A 380 3.39 8.64 -8.18
CA THR A 380 3.20 8.70 -9.64
C THR A 380 4.55 8.87 -10.32
N VAL A 381 4.90 7.91 -11.17
CA VAL A 381 6.20 7.87 -11.87
C VAL A 381 6.06 8.02 -13.37
N THR A 382 4.92 8.58 -13.80
CA THR A 382 4.52 8.69 -15.21
C THR A 382 5.30 9.77 -15.96
N GLY A 383 5.58 9.55 -17.24
CA GLY A 383 6.15 10.52 -18.18
C GLY A 383 7.67 10.57 -18.18
N ASN A 384 8.34 9.47 -17.82
CA ASN A 384 9.79 9.34 -17.79
C ASN A 384 10.32 8.50 -18.97
N ASP A 385 11.59 8.72 -19.35
CA ASP A 385 12.15 8.12 -20.58
C ASP A 385 12.67 6.69 -20.41
N TYR A 386 12.95 6.18 -19.22
CA TYR A 386 13.46 4.81 -19.04
C TYR A 386 12.61 3.96 -18.12
N GLY A 387 12.18 4.50 -16.98
CA GLY A 387 11.32 3.77 -16.06
C GLY A 387 10.84 4.64 -14.91
N GLY A 388 10.26 4.00 -13.90
CA GLY A 388 9.74 4.71 -12.74
C GLY A 388 10.78 4.96 -11.65
N ILE A 389 11.29 3.87 -11.07
CA ILE A 389 12.11 3.89 -9.85
C ILE A 389 13.33 2.97 -10.01
N GLU A 390 14.51 3.53 -9.79
CA GLU A 390 15.75 2.77 -9.70
C GLU A 390 16.11 2.46 -8.25
N VAL A 391 16.53 1.21 -7.99
CA VAL A 391 17.07 0.76 -6.71
C VAL A 391 18.48 0.23 -6.95
N ALA A 392 19.49 1.01 -6.53
CA ALA A 392 20.89 0.75 -6.81
C ALA A 392 21.81 1.23 -5.67
N LYS A 393 23.04 0.71 -5.60
CA LYS A 393 23.99 0.96 -4.51
C LYS A 393 25.01 2.06 -4.84
N GLY A 394 25.09 2.47 -6.10
CA GLY A 394 26.11 3.42 -6.52
C GLY A 394 27.52 2.82 -6.36
N PRO A 395 28.57 3.62 -6.06
CA PRO A 395 29.94 3.11 -6.00
C PRO A 395 30.19 2.14 -4.82
N ASP A 396 31.19 1.27 -4.98
CA ASP A 396 31.57 0.25 -3.99
C ASP A 396 31.79 0.81 -2.58
N GLY A 397 31.28 0.09 -1.56
CA GLY A 397 31.53 0.36 -0.14
C GLY A 397 30.41 1.05 0.64
N ILE A 398 29.24 1.27 0.03
CA ILE A 398 28.05 1.85 0.70
C ILE A 398 27.05 0.73 1.06
N ASN A 399 25.98 1.04 1.81
CA ASN A 399 24.91 0.11 2.14
C ASN A 399 24.05 -0.24 0.91
N ASP A 400 23.51 -1.46 0.88
CA ASP A 400 22.55 -1.85 -0.17
C ASP A 400 21.28 -0.99 -0.09
N ALA A 401 20.70 -0.68 -1.24
CA ALA A 401 19.47 0.08 -1.32
C ALA A 401 18.27 -0.75 -0.84
N GLN A 402 17.37 -0.12 -0.10
CA GLN A 402 16.14 -0.73 0.41
C GLN A 402 14.97 0.19 0.11
N LEU A 403 14.07 -0.29 -0.74
CA LEU A 403 12.82 0.38 -1.06
C LEU A 403 11.66 -0.37 -0.41
N THR A 404 10.95 0.27 0.51
CA THR A 404 9.68 -0.24 1.03
C THR A 404 8.53 0.52 0.39
N VAL A 405 7.65 -0.19 -0.31
CA VAL A 405 6.43 0.38 -0.90
C VAL A 405 5.24 -0.08 -0.07
N SER A 406 4.63 0.87 0.64
CA SER A 406 3.39 0.66 1.40
C SER A 406 2.20 1.44 0.83
N GLY A 407 2.47 2.38 -0.08
CA GLY A 407 1.49 3.11 -0.86
C GLY A 407 1.14 2.47 -2.21
N THR A 408 0.46 3.23 -3.05
CA THR A 408 0.10 2.87 -4.43
C THR A 408 1.09 3.48 -5.42
N LEU A 409 1.49 2.71 -6.44
CA LEU A 409 2.31 3.18 -7.55
C LEU A 409 1.43 3.44 -8.79
N VAL A 410 1.73 4.51 -9.52
CA VAL A 410 1.06 4.85 -10.79
C VAL A 410 2.10 5.03 -11.89
N ASN A 411 1.98 4.25 -12.97
CA ASN A 411 2.84 4.25 -14.15
C ASN A 411 1.94 4.01 -15.38
N ASP A 412 1.42 5.10 -15.96
CA ASP A 412 0.40 5.02 -17.00
C ASP A 412 0.93 5.25 -18.42
N SER A 413 2.13 5.82 -18.58
CA SER A 413 2.58 6.34 -19.89
C SER A 413 3.83 5.67 -20.44
N GLU A 414 4.57 4.95 -19.61
CA GLU A 414 5.84 4.39 -20.01
C GLU A 414 5.59 3.24 -20.97
N ALA A 415 6.50 3.09 -21.94
CA ALA A 415 6.41 2.05 -22.93
C ALA A 415 6.36 0.66 -22.25
N ILE A 416 5.79 -0.31 -22.96
CA ILE A 416 5.50 -1.66 -22.46
C ILE A 416 6.73 -2.39 -21.89
N ASP A 417 7.92 -2.03 -22.37
CA ASP A 417 9.22 -2.56 -22.03
C ASP A 417 9.92 -1.82 -20.88
N LYS A 418 9.38 -0.66 -20.46
CA LYS A 418 9.97 0.18 -19.41
C LYS A 418 9.43 -0.19 -18.01
N PRO A 419 10.32 -0.50 -17.05
CA PRO A 419 9.90 -0.98 -15.74
C PRO A 419 9.33 0.12 -14.85
N THR A 420 8.41 -0.24 -13.95
CA THR A 420 7.98 0.65 -12.86
C THR A 420 9.04 0.74 -11.77
N ILE A 421 9.65 -0.40 -11.42
CA ILE A 421 10.82 -0.46 -10.54
C ILE A 421 11.87 -1.36 -11.18
N TRP A 422 13.15 -1.03 -11.07
CA TRP A 422 14.23 -1.96 -11.34
C TRP A 422 15.30 -1.98 -10.25
N ILE A 423 15.88 -3.16 -10.06
CA ILE A 423 17.05 -3.39 -9.19
C ILE A 423 18.24 -3.71 -10.10
N VAL A 424 19.38 -3.07 -9.83
CA VAL A 424 20.65 -3.35 -10.50
C VAL A 424 21.39 -4.45 -9.74
N GLY A 425 21.69 -5.59 -10.37
CA GLY A 425 22.44 -6.68 -9.73
C GLY A 425 21.81 -7.16 -8.42
N ASP A 426 22.67 -7.34 -7.42
CA ASP A 426 22.34 -7.60 -6.01
C ASP A 426 22.43 -6.31 -5.16
N GLU A 427 22.38 -5.13 -5.77
CA GLU A 427 22.65 -3.84 -5.13
C GLU A 427 21.50 -3.33 -4.23
N GLY A 428 20.38 -4.03 -4.18
CA GLY A 428 19.26 -3.62 -3.35
C GLY A 428 18.11 -4.60 -3.28
N SER A 429 17.06 -4.17 -2.57
CA SER A 429 15.87 -4.95 -2.32
C SER A 429 14.62 -4.08 -2.35
N VAL A 430 13.51 -4.68 -2.77
CA VAL A 430 12.18 -4.07 -2.78
C VAL A 430 11.26 -4.90 -1.92
N THR A 431 10.64 -4.26 -0.93
CA THR A 431 9.54 -4.85 -0.15
C THR A 431 8.25 -4.14 -0.55
N ASN A 432 7.39 -4.81 -1.31
CA ASN A 432 6.11 -4.25 -1.75
C ASN A 432 4.95 -4.85 -0.95
N THR A 433 4.32 -4.02 -0.13
CA THR A 433 3.15 -4.37 0.70
C THR A 433 1.84 -3.72 0.21
N GLY A 434 1.93 -2.81 -0.78
CA GLY A 434 0.84 -1.91 -1.21
C GLY A 434 -0.03 -2.36 -2.38
N ALA A 435 -0.01 -3.66 -2.73
CA ALA A 435 -0.95 -4.28 -3.68
C ALA A 435 -0.92 -3.73 -5.12
N THR A 436 0.16 -3.98 -5.86
CA THR A 436 0.08 -4.21 -7.31
C THR A 436 1.06 -5.32 -7.64
N ALA A 437 0.52 -6.48 -8.05
CA ALA A 437 1.30 -7.65 -8.39
C ALA A 437 2.37 -7.29 -9.42
N THR A 438 3.62 -7.49 -9.06
CA THR A 438 4.76 -7.20 -9.90
C THR A 438 5.23 -8.47 -10.59
N VAL A 439 5.13 -8.53 -11.91
CA VAL A 439 5.83 -9.58 -12.68
C VAL A 439 7.32 -9.28 -12.58
N SER A 440 8.07 -10.17 -11.93
CA SER A 440 9.53 -10.11 -11.92
C SER A 440 10.07 -10.93 -13.09
N THR A 441 10.72 -10.31 -14.05
CA THR A 441 11.55 -11.03 -15.03
C THR A 441 13.01 -10.70 -14.79
N PRO A 442 13.88 -11.72 -14.66
CA PRO A 442 15.31 -11.50 -14.85
C PRO A 442 15.51 -10.94 -16.25
N ALA A 443 15.98 -9.70 -16.36
CA ALA A 443 16.38 -9.14 -17.63
C ALA A 443 17.83 -9.53 -17.94
N ALA A 444 18.23 -9.39 -19.21
CA ALA A 444 19.64 -9.40 -19.57
C ALA A 444 20.41 -8.37 -18.72
N GLU A 445 21.71 -8.59 -18.51
CA GLU A 445 22.61 -7.68 -17.76
C GLU A 445 22.43 -7.64 -16.23
N GLY A 446 21.83 -8.67 -15.62
CA GLY A 446 21.80 -8.79 -14.16
C GLY A 446 20.83 -7.81 -13.48
N LYS A 447 19.79 -7.34 -14.18
CA LYS A 447 18.75 -6.47 -13.61
C LYS A 447 17.48 -7.26 -13.30
N THR A 448 16.76 -6.86 -12.25
CA THR A 448 15.42 -7.36 -11.94
C THR A 448 14.39 -6.26 -12.17
N TYR A 449 13.41 -6.52 -13.03
CA TYR A 449 12.36 -5.55 -13.37
C TYR A 449 11.04 -5.89 -12.73
N PHE A 450 10.30 -4.87 -12.31
CA PHE A 450 8.96 -4.96 -11.75
C PHE A 450 8.02 -4.03 -12.53
N TYR A 451 6.88 -4.55 -12.95
CA TYR A 451 5.84 -3.81 -13.68
C TYR A 451 4.53 -3.79 -12.90
N LEU A 452 3.69 -2.77 -13.11
CA LEU A 452 2.32 -2.77 -12.59
C LEU A 452 1.44 -3.74 -13.40
N ALA A 453 0.72 -4.61 -12.69
CA ALA A 453 -0.27 -5.50 -13.30
C ALA A 453 -1.39 -4.70 -13.99
N LYS A 454 -1.61 -4.98 -15.27
CA LYS A 454 -2.70 -4.44 -16.09
C LYS A 454 -3.80 -5.47 -16.31
N THR A 455 -5.03 -4.98 -16.50
CA THR A 455 -6.15 -5.76 -17.02
C THR A 455 -6.49 -5.24 -18.41
N ALA A 456 -6.48 -6.11 -19.42
CA ALA A 456 -6.88 -5.79 -20.78
C ALA A 456 -8.30 -6.25 -21.06
N SER A 457 -8.99 -5.55 -21.95
CA SER A 457 -10.24 -6.01 -22.58
C SER A 457 -9.99 -6.26 -24.06
N ALA A 458 -10.50 -7.37 -24.60
CA ALA A 458 -10.37 -7.72 -26.00
C ALA A 458 -11.75 -8.03 -26.61
N LYS A 459 -12.08 -7.39 -27.73
CA LYS A 459 -13.29 -7.68 -28.53
C LYS A 459 -13.00 -8.30 -29.89
N ASN A 460 -11.73 -8.43 -30.26
CA ASN A 460 -11.30 -8.97 -31.55
C ASN A 460 -9.90 -9.62 -31.42
N LEU A 461 -9.49 -10.30 -32.49
CA LEU A 461 -8.22 -11.03 -32.53
C LEU A 461 -7.00 -10.12 -32.31
N THR A 462 -6.99 -8.92 -32.91
CA THR A 462 -5.86 -7.98 -32.78
C THR A 462 -5.67 -7.52 -31.34
N GLU A 463 -6.75 -7.19 -30.64
CA GLU A 463 -6.69 -6.79 -29.23
C GLU A 463 -6.27 -7.95 -28.34
N LEU A 464 -6.76 -9.17 -28.59
CA LEU A 464 -6.35 -10.36 -27.85
C LEU A 464 -4.85 -10.66 -28.04
N GLN A 465 -4.35 -10.61 -29.28
CA GLN A 465 -2.92 -10.80 -29.57
C GLN A 465 -2.06 -9.70 -28.94
N THR A 466 -2.54 -8.46 -28.94
CA THR A 466 -1.86 -7.34 -28.27
C THR A 466 -1.76 -7.59 -26.75
N ALA A 467 -2.86 -8.01 -26.13
CA ALA A 467 -2.90 -8.31 -24.69
C ALA A 467 -2.04 -9.52 -24.30
N LEU A 468 -2.00 -10.57 -25.15
CA LEU A 468 -1.13 -11.72 -24.95
C LEU A 468 0.36 -11.33 -25.04
N GLY A 469 0.69 -10.41 -25.95
CA GLY A 469 2.05 -9.88 -26.12
C GLY A 469 2.48 -8.87 -25.04
N ASP A 470 1.54 -8.26 -24.32
CA ASP A 470 1.84 -7.29 -23.26
C ASP A 470 2.21 -8.00 -21.95
N ILE A 471 3.49 -7.94 -21.58
CA ILE A 471 4.01 -8.58 -20.36
C ILE A 471 3.38 -8.04 -19.07
N GLN A 472 2.85 -6.82 -19.09
CA GLN A 472 2.22 -6.17 -17.94
C GLN A 472 0.77 -6.64 -17.74
N VAL A 473 0.12 -7.19 -18.77
CA VAL A 473 -1.29 -7.63 -18.69
C VAL A 473 -1.39 -8.95 -17.94
N THR A 474 -1.86 -8.95 -16.70
CA THR A 474 -2.05 -10.19 -15.91
C THR A 474 -3.44 -10.79 -16.06
N THR A 475 -4.41 -10.01 -16.55
CA THR A 475 -5.80 -10.44 -16.78
C THR A 475 -6.29 -9.94 -18.13
N ILE A 476 -6.90 -10.82 -18.92
CA ILE A 476 -7.55 -10.51 -20.20
C ILE A 476 -9.03 -10.82 -20.07
N ASN A 477 -9.90 -9.85 -20.32
CA ASN A 477 -11.34 -10.02 -20.36
C ASN A 477 -11.81 -10.01 -21.82
N LEU A 478 -12.42 -11.08 -22.30
CA LEU A 478 -13.14 -11.05 -23.56
C LEU A 478 -14.45 -10.27 -23.37
N THR A 479 -14.76 -9.43 -24.35
CA THR A 479 -15.97 -8.57 -24.36
C THR A 479 -16.87 -8.82 -25.55
N ASP A 480 -16.43 -9.67 -26.49
CA ASP A 480 -17.20 -10.13 -27.64
C ASP A 480 -16.64 -11.49 -28.12
N ASP A 481 -17.38 -12.17 -28.98
CA ASP A 481 -16.91 -13.36 -29.67
C ASP A 481 -15.80 -13.01 -30.68
N ILE A 482 -14.72 -13.80 -30.71
CA ILE A 482 -13.60 -13.61 -31.62
C ILE A 482 -13.67 -14.68 -32.71
N SER A 483 -13.97 -14.29 -33.93
CA SER A 483 -14.05 -15.19 -35.08
C SER A 483 -12.88 -15.02 -36.05
N GLY A 484 -12.66 -16.01 -36.92
CA GLY A 484 -11.70 -15.89 -38.03
C GLY A 484 -10.25 -16.13 -37.61
N VAL A 485 -10.01 -16.84 -36.51
CA VAL A 485 -8.65 -17.14 -36.04
C VAL A 485 -8.05 -18.22 -36.93
N ALA A 486 -6.96 -17.91 -37.63
CA ALA A 486 -6.30 -18.84 -38.56
C ALA A 486 -5.11 -19.58 -37.96
N GLU A 487 -4.56 -19.08 -36.85
CA GLU A 487 -3.30 -19.54 -36.26
C GLU A 487 -3.45 -19.78 -34.75
N ARG A 488 -2.58 -20.65 -34.21
CA ARG A 488 -2.54 -21.00 -32.78
C ARG A 488 -2.30 -19.76 -31.93
N LEU A 489 -3.11 -19.56 -30.89
CA LEU A 489 -2.85 -18.57 -29.86
C LEU A 489 -1.95 -19.16 -28.78
N VAL A 490 -0.93 -18.43 -28.34
CA VAL A 490 0.06 -18.90 -27.37
C VAL A 490 -0.02 -18.09 -26.08
N VAL A 491 -0.15 -18.78 -24.95
CA VAL A 491 -0.09 -18.23 -23.60
C VAL A 491 1.20 -18.74 -22.96
N ASN A 492 2.26 -17.95 -23.07
CA ASN A 492 3.62 -18.31 -22.65
C ASN A 492 4.07 -17.66 -21.33
N ARG A 493 3.12 -17.08 -20.58
CA ARG A 493 3.35 -16.44 -19.28
C ARG A 493 2.12 -16.63 -18.39
N ALA A 494 2.33 -16.58 -17.07
CA ALA A 494 1.23 -16.64 -16.11
C ALA A 494 0.28 -15.45 -16.30
N LEU A 495 -0.99 -15.72 -16.59
CA LEU A 495 -2.06 -14.73 -16.69
C LEU A 495 -3.42 -15.41 -16.51
N THR A 496 -4.46 -14.59 -16.32
CA THR A 496 -5.86 -15.02 -16.33
C THR A 496 -6.54 -14.61 -17.64
N ILE A 497 -7.20 -15.55 -18.32
CA ILE A 497 -8.11 -15.27 -19.45
C ILE A 497 -9.54 -15.50 -18.97
N ASN A 498 -10.33 -14.43 -18.89
CA ASN A 498 -11.77 -14.50 -18.65
C ASN A 498 -12.48 -14.41 -19.99
N GLY A 499 -12.98 -15.55 -20.46
CA GLY A 499 -13.81 -15.65 -21.65
C GLY A 499 -15.18 -14.98 -21.48
N ASN A 500 -15.67 -14.81 -20.24
CA ASN A 500 -16.98 -14.19 -19.95
C ASN A 500 -18.15 -14.82 -20.75
N GLY A 501 -18.04 -16.10 -21.10
CA GLY A 501 -19.02 -16.84 -21.90
C GLY A 501 -18.86 -16.71 -23.42
N HIS A 502 -17.89 -15.91 -23.89
CA HIS A 502 -17.60 -15.67 -25.29
C HIS A 502 -16.80 -16.81 -25.94
N THR A 503 -16.86 -16.84 -27.27
CA THR A 503 -16.29 -17.90 -28.12
C THR A 503 -15.11 -17.38 -28.93
N ILE A 504 -14.01 -18.13 -28.93
CA ILE A 504 -12.93 -17.99 -29.92
C ILE A 504 -13.14 -19.05 -31.00
N SER A 505 -13.39 -18.62 -32.24
CA SER A 505 -13.69 -19.49 -33.38
C SER A 505 -12.55 -19.50 -34.41
N TYR A 506 -12.04 -20.69 -34.68
CA TYR A 506 -10.94 -20.93 -35.61
C TYR A 506 -11.44 -21.34 -36.99
N THR A 507 -10.79 -20.81 -38.03
CA THR A 507 -11.00 -21.22 -39.43
C THR A 507 -10.37 -22.58 -39.72
N ASP A 508 -10.69 -23.18 -40.87
CA ASP A 508 -10.08 -24.42 -41.35
C ASP A 508 -8.57 -24.31 -41.60
N ALA A 509 -8.02 -23.10 -41.79
CA ALA A 509 -6.59 -22.86 -41.97
C ALA A 509 -5.72 -23.48 -40.86
N ILE A 510 -6.23 -23.54 -39.61
CA ILE A 510 -5.48 -24.14 -38.50
C ILE A 510 -5.20 -25.63 -38.72
N ASN A 511 -6.08 -26.34 -39.43
CA ASN A 511 -5.94 -27.78 -39.72
C ASN A 511 -4.81 -28.09 -40.70
N GLU A 512 -4.39 -27.09 -41.47
CA GLU A 512 -3.29 -27.17 -42.44
C GLU A 512 -1.93 -26.77 -41.83
N SER A 513 -1.92 -26.36 -40.55
CA SER A 513 -0.67 -26.04 -39.83
C SER A 513 0.23 -27.27 -39.62
N PRO A 514 1.55 -27.09 -39.45
CA PRO A 514 2.45 -28.19 -39.12
C PRO A 514 2.02 -28.96 -37.86
N SER A 515 2.40 -30.23 -37.78
CA SER A 515 2.18 -31.05 -36.58
C SER A 515 2.72 -30.36 -35.32
N GLY A 516 1.91 -30.32 -34.26
CA GLY A 516 2.20 -29.59 -33.01
C GLY A 516 1.74 -28.11 -32.98
N SER A 517 1.39 -27.53 -34.13
CA SER A 517 0.87 -26.15 -34.23
C SER A 517 -0.61 -26.08 -34.60
N LYS A 518 -1.29 -27.23 -34.73
CA LYS A 518 -2.70 -27.32 -35.15
C LYS A 518 -3.72 -27.05 -34.04
N HIS A 519 -3.26 -26.76 -32.83
CA HIS A 519 -4.14 -26.55 -31.68
C HIS A 519 -4.70 -25.13 -31.68
N GLY A 520 -5.88 -24.92 -31.09
CA GLY A 520 -6.47 -23.59 -30.96
C GLY A 520 -5.62 -22.71 -30.05
N ILE A 521 -5.67 -22.99 -28.76
CA ILE A 521 -4.89 -22.28 -27.73
C ILE A 521 -3.83 -23.22 -27.15
N ALA A 522 -2.59 -22.76 -27.05
CA ALA A 522 -1.51 -23.44 -26.34
C ALA A 522 -1.10 -22.67 -25.09
N VAL A 523 -1.26 -23.29 -23.93
CA VAL A 523 -0.78 -22.81 -22.63
C VAL A 523 0.59 -23.44 -22.39
N GLU A 524 1.63 -22.62 -22.38
CA GLU A 524 3.04 -23.00 -22.26
C GLU A 524 3.69 -22.40 -21.00
N ALA A 525 2.88 -21.92 -20.06
CA ALA A 525 3.34 -21.39 -18.78
C ALA A 525 2.52 -21.91 -17.60
N SER A 526 3.20 -22.10 -16.48
CA SER A 526 2.61 -22.44 -15.19
C SER A 526 1.77 -21.29 -14.62
N GLY A 527 0.79 -21.60 -13.77
CA GLY A 527 -0.04 -20.62 -13.06
C GLY A 527 -1.05 -19.87 -13.93
N VAL A 528 -1.31 -20.34 -15.15
CA VAL A 528 -2.34 -19.78 -16.03
C VAL A 528 -3.74 -20.18 -15.55
N THR A 529 -4.68 -19.23 -15.58
CA THR A 529 -6.10 -19.48 -15.30
C THR A 529 -6.95 -19.13 -16.53
N ILE A 530 -7.86 -20.03 -16.92
CA ILE A 530 -8.85 -19.81 -17.98
C ILE A 530 -10.24 -19.94 -17.35
N ASN A 531 -11.08 -18.92 -17.49
CA ASN A 531 -12.45 -18.89 -16.97
C ASN A 531 -13.46 -18.67 -18.11
N ASP A 532 -14.59 -19.37 -18.07
CA ASP A 532 -15.79 -19.06 -18.87
C ASP A 532 -15.52 -18.93 -20.38
N LEU A 533 -14.65 -19.78 -20.93
CA LEU A 533 -14.18 -19.68 -22.31
C LEU A 533 -14.73 -20.80 -23.18
N LYS A 534 -15.22 -20.43 -24.37
CA LYS A 534 -15.57 -21.38 -25.43
C LYS A 534 -14.55 -21.31 -26.56
N VAL A 535 -14.10 -22.45 -27.06
CA VAL A 535 -13.21 -22.55 -28.20
C VAL A 535 -13.84 -23.48 -29.25
N ALA A 536 -14.15 -22.90 -30.40
CA ALA A 536 -14.77 -23.60 -31.52
C ALA A 536 -13.75 -23.76 -32.65
N MET A 537 -13.34 -24.99 -32.91
CA MET A 537 -12.49 -25.34 -34.04
C MET A 537 -13.35 -25.67 -35.27
N THR A 538 -12.80 -25.55 -36.47
CA THR A 538 -13.47 -26.03 -37.69
C THR A 538 -13.21 -27.53 -37.86
N ALA A 539 -14.27 -28.34 -37.78
CA ALA A 539 -14.19 -29.80 -37.84
C ALA A 539 -13.61 -30.32 -39.15
N LYS A 540 -12.71 -31.31 -39.04
CA LYS A 540 -12.15 -32.09 -40.15
C LYS A 540 -12.27 -33.56 -39.78
N LEU A 541 -12.79 -34.38 -40.69
CA LEU A 541 -13.02 -35.80 -40.42
C LEU A 541 -11.70 -36.57 -40.32
N GLY A 542 -11.61 -37.45 -39.32
CA GLY A 542 -10.48 -38.32 -39.06
C GLY A 542 -9.36 -37.63 -38.27
N TRP A 543 -8.60 -38.42 -37.50
CA TRP A 543 -7.57 -37.92 -36.59
C TRP A 543 -6.54 -36.99 -37.23
N GLN A 544 -6.48 -35.74 -36.78
CA GLN A 544 -5.51 -34.73 -37.21
C GLN A 544 -4.49 -34.34 -36.12
N GLY A 545 -4.71 -34.74 -34.87
CA GLY A 545 -4.01 -34.26 -33.69
C GLY A 545 -4.38 -32.81 -33.31
N VAL A 546 -5.61 -32.38 -33.57
CA VAL A 546 -6.12 -31.03 -33.32
C VAL A 546 -6.83 -30.98 -31.97
N TYR A 547 -6.48 -30.00 -31.13
CA TYR A 547 -7.12 -29.77 -29.84
C TYR A 547 -7.59 -28.32 -29.74
N ALA A 548 -8.75 -28.09 -29.13
CA ALA A 548 -9.22 -26.73 -28.88
C ALA A 548 -8.30 -26.00 -27.87
N LEU A 549 -7.89 -26.71 -26.82
CA LEU A 549 -6.91 -26.24 -25.83
C LEU A 549 -5.82 -27.29 -25.62
N GLN A 550 -4.56 -26.87 -25.61
CA GLN A 550 -3.41 -27.66 -25.18
C GLN A 550 -2.77 -26.98 -23.97
N VAL A 551 -2.51 -27.74 -22.92
CA VAL A 551 -1.64 -27.32 -21.80
C VAL A 551 -0.35 -28.12 -21.88
N TYR A 552 0.78 -27.45 -22.06
CA TYR A 552 2.07 -28.07 -22.34
C TYR A 552 3.12 -27.69 -21.29
N ASN A 553 3.76 -28.71 -20.70
CA ASN A 553 4.85 -28.57 -19.73
C ASN A 553 4.64 -27.48 -18.65
N SER A 554 3.43 -27.41 -18.10
CA SER A 554 2.99 -26.34 -17.21
C SER A 554 2.42 -26.90 -15.91
N ALA A 555 2.65 -26.21 -14.79
CA ALA A 555 2.14 -26.61 -13.47
C ALA A 555 1.09 -25.61 -12.94
N GLY A 556 0.18 -26.06 -12.08
CA GLY A 556 -0.83 -25.21 -11.45
C GLY A 556 -1.75 -24.47 -12.44
N VAL A 557 -2.04 -25.06 -13.60
CA VAL A 557 -2.98 -24.47 -14.57
C VAL A 557 -4.42 -24.77 -14.12
N THR A 558 -5.27 -23.75 -14.07
CA THR A 558 -6.69 -23.90 -13.73
C THR A 558 -7.55 -23.56 -14.93
N VAL A 559 -8.48 -24.46 -15.26
CA VAL A 559 -9.48 -24.24 -16.30
C VAL A 559 -10.85 -24.39 -15.65
N ASN A 560 -11.62 -23.31 -15.65
CA ASN A 560 -12.92 -23.18 -15.01
C ASN A 560 -13.97 -22.82 -16.06
N ASN A 561 -15.08 -23.56 -16.14
CA ASN A 561 -16.16 -23.30 -17.11
C ASN A 561 -15.67 -23.22 -18.57
N PHE A 562 -15.18 -24.33 -19.11
CA PHE A 562 -14.61 -24.39 -20.46
C PHE A 562 -15.48 -25.18 -21.44
N THR A 563 -15.55 -24.76 -22.69
CA THR A 563 -16.15 -25.56 -23.77
C THR A 563 -15.18 -25.66 -24.94
N GLY A 564 -14.88 -26.88 -25.38
CA GLY A 564 -14.10 -27.13 -26.59
C GLY A 564 -14.85 -28.02 -27.57
N SER A 565 -14.97 -27.60 -28.83
CA SER A 565 -15.72 -28.34 -29.86
C SER A 565 -15.07 -28.24 -31.24
N GLY A 566 -15.40 -29.17 -32.15
CA GLY A 566 -14.97 -29.15 -33.55
C GLY A 566 -13.51 -29.55 -33.78
N ALA A 567 -12.84 -30.07 -32.76
CA ALA A 567 -11.46 -30.58 -32.81
C ALA A 567 -11.46 -32.13 -32.82
N ASP A 568 -10.30 -32.78 -32.77
CA ASP A 568 -10.23 -34.21 -32.43
C ASP A 568 -10.59 -34.43 -30.95
N ALA A 569 -10.15 -33.50 -30.10
CA ALA A 569 -10.56 -33.39 -28.69
C ALA A 569 -10.60 -31.95 -28.18
N ALA A 570 -11.39 -31.72 -27.14
CA ALA A 570 -11.51 -30.41 -26.51
C ALA A 570 -10.20 -29.98 -25.83
N LEU A 571 -9.54 -30.89 -25.12
CA LEU A 571 -8.38 -30.59 -24.29
C LEU A 571 -7.28 -31.64 -24.41
N LEU A 572 -6.04 -31.19 -24.51
CA LEU A 572 -4.85 -32.00 -24.32
C LEU A 572 -4.09 -31.51 -23.08
N VAL A 573 -3.98 -32.37 -22.07
CA VAL A 573 -3.10 -32.21 -20.91
C VAL A 573 -1.78 -32.90 -21.23
N ASN A 574 -0.82 -32.12 -21.73
CA ASN A 574 0.47 -32.61 -22.22
C ASN A 574 1.59 -32.28 -21.21
N ALA A 575 2.04 -33.28 -20.47
CA ALA A 575 3.11 -33.18 -19.48
C ALA A 575 2.89 -32.05 -18.45
N SER A 576 1.63 -31.83 -18.08
CA SER A 576 1.19 -30.66 -17.31
C SER A 576 0.31 -31.05 -16.12
N GLU A 577 0.22 -30.18 -15.13
CA GLU A 577 -0.73 -30.26 -14.02
C GLU A 577 -1.90 -29.30 -14.29
N VAL A 578 -3.08 -29.86 -14.51
CA VAL A 578 -4.31 -29.14 -14.86
C VAL A 578 -5.42 -29.45 -13.88
N ASN A 579 -6.02 -28.41 -13.32
CA ASN A 579 -7.21 -28.47 -12.48
C ASN A 579 -8.44 -28.01 -13.27
N LEU A 580 -9.37 -28.92 -13.51
CA LEU A 580 -10.68 -28.62 -14.07
C LEU A 580 -11.69 -28.34 -12.95
N THR A 581 -12.29 -27.17 -13.02
CA THR A 581 -13.31 -26.68 -12.08
C THR A 581 -14.54 -26.20 -12.87
N GLY A 582 -15.67 -25.97 -12.19
CA GLY A 582 -16.90 -25.53 -12.86
C GLY A 582 -17.44 -26.57 -13.84
N VAL A 583 -17.96 -26.14 -15.01
CA VAL A 583 -18.49 -27.03 -16.06
C VAL A 583 -17.56 -27.09 -17.26
N THR A 584 -17.00 -28.27 -17.56
CA THR A 584 -16.20 -28.50 -18.76
C THR A 584 -16.98 -29.32 -19.79
N THR A 585 -17.32 -28.71 -20.93
CA THR A 585 -18.05 -29.35 -22.02
C THR A 585 -17.10 -29.76 -23.15
N VAL A 586 -17.10 -31.04 -23.50
CA VAL A 586 -16.21 -31.63 -24.51
C VAL A 586 -16.97 -32.26 -25.68
N THR A 587 -18.21 -31.82 -25.88
CA THR A 587 -19.14 -32.34 -26.90
C THR A 587 -18.78 -31.84 -28.30
N GLY A 588 -19.01 -32.67 -29.32
CA GLY A 588 -18.88 -32.28 -30.74
C GLY A 588 -17.45 -32.33 -31.27
N ASN A 589 -16.61 -33.20 -30.69
CA ASN A 589 -15.24 -33.47 -31.16
C ASN A 589 -15.19 -34.84 -31.86
N ASP A 590 -14.24 -35.04 -32.78
CA ASP A 590 -14.23 -36.22 -33.66
C ASP A 590 -13.75 -37.51 -32.98
N TYR A 591 -12.86 -37.43 -31.98
CA TYR A 591 -12.27 -38.63 -31.38
C TYR A 591 -12.52 -38.77 -29.88
N GLY A 592 -12.64 -37.69 -29.13
CA GLY A 592 -12.93 -37.79 -27.70
C GLY A 592 -12.96 -36.45 -27.01
N GLY A 593 -13.02 -36.48 -25.68
CA GLY A 593 -13.05 -35.25 -24.87
C GLY A 593 -11.66 -34.71 -24.52
N ILE A 594 -10.91 -35.47 -23.73
CA ILE A 594 -9.67 -35.01 -23.09
C ILE A 594 -8.56 -36.05 -23.23
N GLU A 595 -7.43 -35.66 -23.82
CA GLU A 595 -6.19 -36.45 -23.81
C GLU A 595 -5.31 -36.10 -22.60
N VAL A 596 -4.77 -37.11 -21.92
CA VAL A 596 -3.77 -36.97 -20.86
C VAL A 596 -2.52 -37.75 -21.27
N ALA A 597 -1.45 -37.03 -21.64
CA ALA A 597 -0.24 -37.60 -22.22
C ALA A 597 1.02 -36.82 -21.80
N LYS A 598 2.21 -37.40 -22.02
CA LYS A 598 3.51 -36.82 -21.60
C LYS A 598 4.30 -36.21 -22.75
N GLY A 599 3.86 -36.38 -24.00
CA GLY A 599 4.62 -35.93 -25.16
C GLY A 599 5.98 -36.65 -25.25
N PRO A 600 7.06 -35.99 -25.72
CA PRO A 600 8.38 -36.62 -25.90
C PRO A 600 9.08 -36.97 -24.57
N ASP A 601 10.03 -37.89 -24.63
CA ASP A 601 10.79 -38.36 -23.46
C ASP A 601 11.53 -37.22 -22.72
N GLY A 602 11.48 -37.22 -21.38
CA GLY A 602 12.22 -36.27 -20.53
C GLY A 602 11.39 -35.21 -19.79
N ILE A 603 10.07 -35.16 -19.99
CA ILE A 603 9.16 -34.23 -19.30
C ILE A 603 8.44 -34.94 -18.12
N ASN A 604 7.70 -34.23 -17.28
CA ASN A 604 6.90 -34.81 -16.19
C ASN A 604 5.65 -35.54 -16.71
N ASN A 605 5.15 -36.51 -15.95
CA ASN A 605 3.86 -37.12 -16.25
C ASN A 605 2.73 -36.08 -16.10
N ALA A 606 1.73 -36.15 -16.99
CA ALA A 606 0.56 -35.29 -16.91
C ALA A 606 -0.29 -35.61 -15.67
N GLN A 607 -0.90 -34.59 -15.07
CA GLN A 607 -1.80 -34.73 -13.94
C GLN A 607 -3.06 -33.93 -14.24
N LEU A 608 -4.19 -34.63 -14.31
CA LEU A 608 -5.49 -34.03 -14.49
C LEU A 608 -6.30 -34.22 -13.21
N THR A 609 -6.65 -33.13 -12.55
CA THR A 609 -7.57 -33.13 -11.41
C THR A 609 -8.90 -32.54 -11.84
N VAL A 610 -9.98 -33.28 -11.65
CA VAL A 610 -11.35 -32.84 -11.98
C VAL A 610 -12.14 -32.72 -10.69
N THR A 611 -12.46 -31.49 -10.33
CA THR A 611 -13.35 -31.16 -9.19
C THR A 611 -14.69 -30.58 -9.66
N GLY A 612 -14.78 -30.16 -10.92
CA GLY A 612 -16.01 -29.73 -11.57
C GLY A 612 -16.81 -30.85 -12.24
N THR A 613 -17.79 -30.46 -13.05
CA THR A 613 -18.64 -31.33 -13.85
C THR A 613 -18.11 -31.44 -15.28
N LEU A 614 -18.09 -32.64 -15.84
CA LEU A 614 -17.78 -32.88 -17.26
C LEU A 614 -19.07 -33.16 -18.03
N VAL A 615 -19.17 -32.64 -19.26
CA VAL A 615 -20.30 -32.86 -20.17
C VAL A 615 -19.79 -33.36 -21.53
N ASN A 616 -20.23 -34.54 -21.94
CA ASN A 616 -19.91 -35.13 -23.25
C ASN A 616 -21.16 -35.72 -23.92
N GLY A 617 -21.88 -34.92 -24.69
CA GLY A 617 -23.08 -35.35 -25.42
C GLY A 617 -22.80 -36.11 -26.74
N SER A 618 -21.53 -36.30 -27.10
CA SER A 618 -21.11 -37.06 -28.29
C SER A 618 -20.30 -38.31 -27.92
N GLU A 619 -20.45 -38.77 -26.68
CA GLU A 619 -19.76 -39.93 -26.14
C GLU A 619 -20.17 -41.22 -26.87
N ALA A 620 -19.18 -41.99 -27.33
CA ALA A 620 -19.40 -43.25 -28.02
C ALA A 620 -18.34 -44.27 -27.58
N ALA A 621 -18.57 -45.57 -27.82
CA ALA A 621 -17.67 -46.65 -27.38
C ALA A 621 -16.24 -46.56 -27.96
N ASP A 622 -16.04 -45.81 -29.03
CA ASP A 622 -14.76 -45.49 -29.65
C ASP A 622 -14.31 -44.03 -29.42
N LYS A 623 -15.10 -43.24 -28.67
CA LYS A 623 -14.86 -41.81 -28.38
C LYS A 623 -15.00 -41.47 -26.88
N PRO A 624 -13.94 -41.67 -26.08
CA PRO A 624 -13.99 -41.53 -24.62
C PRO A 624 -14.08 -40.07 -24.15
N THR A 625 -14.61 -39.85 -22.95
CA THR A 625 -14.56 -38.54 -22.30
C THR A 625 -13.13 -38.15 -21.90
N ILE A 626 -12.35 -39.09 -21.34
CA ILE A 626 -10.92 -38.90 -21.05
C ILE A 626 -10.14 -40.13 -21.52
N TRP A 627 -8.93 -39.95 -22.03
CA TRP A 627 -7.99 -41.05 -22.20
C TRP A 627 -6.58 -40.69 -21.74
N VAL A 628 -5.90 -41.67 -21.14
CA VAL A 628 -4.53 -41.58 -20.66
C VAL A 628 -3.64 -42.47 -21.51
N VAL A 629 -2.56 -41.92 -22.06
CA VAL A 629 -1.61 -42.67 -22.91
C VAL A 629 -0.57 -43.38 -22.05
N ASN A 630 -0.33 -44.69 -22.20
CA ASN A 630 0.83 -45.45 -21.68
C ASN A 630 1.32 -45.10 -20.25
N GLY A 631 0.43 -44.90 -19.28
CA GLY A 631 0.83 -44.49 -17.91
C GLY A 631 1.55 -43.14 -17.83
N GLN A 632 1.43 -42.32 -18.88
CA GLN A 632 2.05 -41.00 -19.04
C GLN A 632 1.35 -39.91 -18.21
N GLY A 633 0.29 -40.25 -17.48
CA GLY A 633 -0.35 -39.33 -16.57
C GLY A 633 -1.31 -39.99 -15.59
N THR A 634 -1.89 -39.17 -14.74
CA THR A 634 -2.88 -39.56 -13.73
C THR A 634 -4.13 -38.70 -13.86
N VAL A 635 -5.27 -39.29 -13.52
CA VAL A 635 -6.56 -38.59 -13.42
C VAL A 635 -7.08 -38.74 -12.00
N THR A 636 -7.31 -37.64 -11.31
CA THR A 636 -7.99 -37.59 -10.02
C THR A 636 -9.36 -36.97 -10.23
N ASN A 637 -10.45 -37.70 -9.97
CA ASN A 637 -11.80 -37.18 -10.12
C ASN A 637 -12.67 -37.62 -8.94
N THR A 638 -13.57 -36.74 -8.51
CA THR A 638 -14.53 -36.97 -7.41
C THR A 638 -15.89 -37.50 -7.86
N GLY A 639 -16.20 -37.53 -9.18
CA GLY A 639 -17.51 -37.91 -9.71
C GLY A 639 -17.52 -38.84 -10.95
N LEU A 640 -16.37 -39.19 -11.52
CA LEU A 640 -16.30 -40.26 -12.54
C LEU A 640 -16.24 -41.61 -11.83
N THR A 641 -17.19 -42.51 -12.14
CA THR A 641 -17.02 -43.94 -11.85
C THR A 641 -16.35 -44.55 -13.09
N PRO A 642 -15.04 -44.87 -13.06
CA PRO A 642 -14.38 -45.38 -14.26
C PRO A 642 -14.93 -46.77 -14.58
N THR A 643 -15.68 -46.92 -15.66
CA THR A 643 -15.83 -48.23 -16.29
C THR A 643 -14.65 -48.40 -17.24
N THR A 644 -13.66 -49.18 -16.82
CA THR A 644 -12.57 -49.65 -17.68
C THR A 644 -13.10 -50.68 -18.68
N ASP A 645 -13.99 -50.29 -19.60
CA ASP A 645 -14.51 -51.19 -20.62
C ASP A 645 -13.68 -51.11 -21.90
N LYS A 646 -12.48 -51.66 -21.79
CA LYS A 646 -11.65 -52.34 -22.80
C LYS A 646 -10.17 -52.10 -22.51
N PRO A 647 -9.36 -53.15 -22.30
CA PRO A 647 -8.01 -53.12 -22.83
C PRO A 647 -8.14 -53.22 -24.36
N ALA A 648 -8.11 -52.08 -25.05
CA ALA A 648 -7.97 -52.05 -26.51
C ALA A 648 -6.58 -51.52 -26.88
N GLU A 649 -6.06 -52.08 -27.97
CA GLU A 649 -4.75 -51.91 -28.59
C GLU A 649 -4.00 -50.58 -28.30
N GLY A 650 -2.69 -50.69 -28.06
CA GLY A 650 -1.77 -49.54 -28.07
C GLY A 650 -1.51 -48.85 -26.72
N GLY A 651 -1.98 -49.42 -25.60
CA GLY A 651 -1.56 -49.02 -24.24
C GLY A 651 -2.23 -47.76 -23.67
N LYS A 652 -3.48 -47.48 -24.03
CA LYS A 652 -4.29 -46.36 -23.50
C LYS A 652 -5.25 -46.81 -22.39
N THR A 653 -5.61 -45.92 -21.47
CA THR A 653 -6.66 -46.11 -20.45
C THR A 653 -7.80 -45.11 -20.69
N TYR A 654 -9.04 -45.58 -20.80
CA TYR A 654 -10.20 -44.75 -21.14
C TYR A 654 -11.13 -44.53 -19.93
N TYR A 655 -11.72 -43.33 -19.83
CA TYR A 655 -12.73 -42.96 -18.85
C TYR A 655 -13.97 -42.41 -19.56
N TYR A 656 -15.14 -42.86 -19.12
CA TYR A 656 -16.44 -42.48 -19.65
C TYR A 656 -17.32 -41.88 -18.55
N LEU A 657 -18.23 -40.97 -18.89
CA LEU A 657 -19.24 -40.46 -17.96
C LEU A 657 -20.37 -41.50 -17.80
N VAL A 658 -20.06 -42.63 -17.15
CA VAL A 658 -20.96 -43.72 -16.74
C VAL A 658 -21.94 -44.25 -17.83
N PRO A 659 -21.87 -45.56 -18.09
CA PRO A 659 -21.00 -46.19 -19.07
C PRO A 659 -21.47 -45.96 -20.52
N ALA A 660 -20.59 -46.23 -21.49
CA ALA A 660 -21.05 -46.59 -22.82
C ALA A 660 -22.11 -47.71 -22.68
N PRO A 661 -23.31 -47.60 -23.26
CA PRO A 661 -24.29 -48.67 -23.23
C PRO A 661 -23.75 -49.88 -24.00
N GLY A 662 -22.99 -50.73 -23.32
CA GLY A 662 -23.10 -52.16 -23.53
C GLY A 662 -24.44 -52.57 -22.95
N THR A 663 -25.49 -52.48 -23.78
CA THR A 663 -26.73 -53.26 -23.70
C THR A 663 -27.06 -53.79 -22.30
N SER A 664 -27.87 -53.07 -21.51
CA SER A 664 -28.82 -53.86 -20.75
C SER A 664 -29.78 -54.41 -21.81
N ASP A 665 -29.80 -55.73 -21.97
CA ASP A 665 -30.86 -56.40 -22.70
C ASP A 665 -32.15 -56.36 -21.85
N ASP A 666 -32.38 -55.36 -20.99
CA ASP A 666 -33.56 -55.31 -20.12
C ASP A 666 -34.83 -55.38 -20.95
N TYR A 667 -34.76 -54.84 -22.16
CA TYR A 667 -35.76 -54.97 -23.20
C TYR A 667 -35.12 -55.28 -24.56
N SER A 668 -35.86 -55.97 -25.42
CA SER A 668 -35.57 -56.07 -26.86
C SER A 668 -36.72 -55.47 -27.66
N ILE A 669 -36.39 -54.87 -28.81
CA ILE A 669 -37.37 -54.27 -29.72
C ILE A 669 -37.44 -55.15 -30.96
N ASP A 670 -38.64 -55.63 -31.31
CA ASP A 670 -38.85 -56.29 -32.60
C ASP A 670 -38.77 -55.25 -33.73
N THR A 671 -38.70 -55.70 -34.98
CA THR A 671 -38.71 -54.74 -36.11
C THR A 671 -40.02 -53.96 -36.10
N PRO A 672 -40.01 -52.61 -35.96
CA PRO A 672 -41.23 -51.82 -35.86
C PRO A 672 -42.09 -52.00 -37.11
N GLN A 673 -43.40 -52.15 -36.89
CA GLN A 673 -44.38 -52.29 -37.96
C GLN A 673 -44.93 -50.91 -38.30
N VAL A 674 -44.89 -50.55 -39.59
CA VAL A 674 -45.30 -49.24 -40.08
C VAL A 674 -46.51 -49.41 -41.00
N THR A 675 -47.57 -48.65 -40.72
CA THR A 675 -48.71 -48.48 -41.63
C THR A 675 -48.79 -47.02 -42.04
N VAL A 676 -48.90 -46.75 -43.34
CA VAL A 676 -48.98 -45.38 -43.88
C VAL A 676 -50.31 -45.18 -44.60
N ASP A 677 -51.01 -44.10 -44.26
CA ASP A 677 -52.23 -43.63 -44.92
C ASP A 677 -52.08 -42.14 -45.25
N GLY A 678 -51.80 -41.83 -46.53
CA GLY A 678 -51.50 -40.48 -46.98
C GLY A 678 -50.28 -39.86 -46.27
N LEU A 679 -50.51 -38.76 -45.54
CA LEU A 679 -49.49 -38.08 -44.73
C LEU A 679 -49.55 -38.51 -43.25
N SER A 680 -50.19 -39.62 -42.92
CA SER A 680 -50.21 -40.18 -41.57
C SER A 680 -49.47 -41.51 -41.54
N ALA A 681 -48.61 -41.70 -40.54
CA ALA A 681 -47.89 -42.96 -40.35
C ALA A 681 -48.06 -43.47 -38.91
N SER A 682 -48.61 -44.67 -38.78
CA SER A 682 -48.77 -45.40 -37.53
C SER A 682 -47.60 -46.37 -37.38
N VAL A 683 -46.85 -46.24 -36.28
CA VAL A 683 -45.70 -47.08 -35.97
C VAL A 683 -46.01 -47.86 -34.70
N VAL A 684 -45.91 -49.18 -34.80
CA VAL A 684 -46.06 -50.11 -33.67
C VAL A 684 -44.71 -50.76 -33.39
N ALA A 685 -44.21 -50.61 -32.17
CA ALA A 685 -43.03 -51.31 -31.70
C ALA A 685 -43.43 -52.31 -30.62
N LYS A 686 -43.09 -53.57 -30.83
CA LYS A 686 -43.23 -54.61 -29.81
C LYS A 686 -41.97 -54.64 -28.96
N ILE A 687 -42.15 -54.45 -27.65
CA ILE A 687 -41.07 -54.34 -26.67
C ILE A 687 -41.12 -55.57 -25.76
N ASN A 688 -40.11 -56.43 -25.84
CA ASN A 688 -40.06 -57.67 -25.06
C ASN A 688 -39.15 -57.48 -23.85
N LYS A 689 -39.70 -57.59 -22.65
CA LYS A 689 -38.98 -57.45 -21.39
C LYS A 689 -38.12 -58.69 -21.11
N GLN A 690 -36.80 -58.52 -20.93
CA GLN A 690 -35.89 -59.60 -20.51
C GLN A 690 -35.44 -59.49 -19.06
N SER A 691 -35.63 -58.32 -18.40
CA SER A 691 -35.32 -58.12 -16.98
C SER A 691 -36.49 -58.54 -16.06
N VAL A 692 -36.17 -58.93 -14.83
CA VAL A 692 -37.16 -59.30 -13.78
C VAL A 692 -37.60 -58.11 -12.91
N THR A 693 -37.09 -56.90 -13.14
CA THR A 693 -37.46 -55.70 -12.39
C THR A 693 -38.59 -54.94 -13.07
N ASP A 694 -39.63 -54.57 -12.32
CA ASP A 694 -40.71 -53.70 -12.79
C ASP A 694 -40.27 -52.23 -12.69
N GLU A 695 -39.92 -51.66 -13.84
CA GLU A 695 -39.47 -50.28 -13.97
C GLU A 695 -40.29 -49.62 -15.09
N THR A 696 -40.80 -48.42 -14.82
CA THR A 696 -41.34 -47.55 -15.89
C THR A 696 -40.18 -47.12 -16.77
N VAL A 697 -40.36 -47.24 -18.08
CA VAL A 697 -39.39 -46.83 -19.10
C VAL A 697 -40.03 -45.83 -20.05
N THR A 698 -39.22 -45.07 -20.76
CA THR A 698 -39.68 -44.21 -21.85
C THR A 698 -39.40 -44.87 -23.20
N VAL A 699 -40.45 -45.24 -23.95
CA VAL A 699 -40.33 -45.67 -25.34
C VAL A 699 -40.42 -44.44 -26.25
N ILE A 700 -39.42 -44.25 -27.09
CA ILE A 700 -39.28 -43.06 -27.92
C ILE A 700 -39.32 -43.46 -29.38
N PHE A 701 -40.22 -42.83 -30.12
CA PHE A 701 -40.30 -42.91 -31.56
C PHE A 701 -39.81 -41.59 -32.15
N GLN A 702 -38.74 -41.63 -32.92
CA GLN A 702 -38.15 -40.46 -33.56
C GLN A 702 -38.27 -40.58 -35.07
N LEU A 703 -39.09 -39.73 -35.68
CA LEU A 703 -39.22 -39.62 -37.13
C LEU A 703 -38.04 -38.82 -37.70
N MET A 704 -37.41 -39.37 -38.73
CA MET A 704 -36.21 -38.84 -39.38
C MET A 704 -36.47 -38.57 -40.87
N ASN A 705 -35.99 -37.42 -41.37
CA ASN A 705 -35.83 -37.14 -42.79
C ASN A 705 -34.33 -37.08 -43.11
N GLY A 706 -33.79 -38.16 -43.70
CA GLY A 706 -32.35 -38.38 -43.77
C GLY A 706 -31.74 -38.42 -42.37
N ASN A 707 -30.75 -37.55 -42.10
CA ASN A 707 -30.09 -37.46 -40.80
C ASN A 707 -30.73 -36.40 -39.87
N LYS A 708 -31.84 -35.76 -40.27
CA LYS A 708 -32.49 -34.73 -39.46
C LYS A 708 -33.72 -35.28 -38.75
N PRO A 709 -33.82 -35.19 -37.41
CA PRO A 709 -35.05 -35.50 -36.70
C PRO A 709 -36.12 -34.45 -37.03
N VAL A 710 -37.33 -34.90 -37.30
CA VAL A 710 -38.46 -34.03 -37.68
C VAL A 710 -39.60 -34.07 -36.67
N GLN A 711 -39.85 -35.20 -36.01
CA GLN A 711 -40.82 -35.34 -34.91
C GLN A 711 -40.32 -36.38 -33.91
N LEU A 712 -40.74 -36.22 -32.64
CA LEU A 712 -40.41 -37.13 -31.56
C LEU A 712 -41.65 -37.35 -30.70
N ILE A 713 -41.94 -38.61 -30.41
CA ILE A 713 -43.01 -39.04 -29.51
C ILE A 713 -42.36 -39.90 -28.43
N ALA A 714 -42.57 -39.53 -27.17
CA ALA A 714 -42.08 -40.25 -26.02
C ALA A 714 -43.27 -40.75 -25.19
N ILE A 715 -43.27 -42.03 -24.85
CA ILE A 715 -44.35 -42.69 -24.12
C ILE A 715 -43.72 -43.31 -22.88
N GLU A 716 -44.09 -42.80 -21.71
CA GLU A 716 -43.69 -43.37 -20.43
C GLU A 716 -44.66 -44.48 -20.04
N GLU A 717 -44.16 -45.71 -19.96
CA GLU A 717 -44.97 -46.89 -19.71
C GLU A 717 -44.22 -47.92 -18.89
N ASN A 718 -44.93 -48.65 -18.02
CA ASN A 718 -44.37 -49.83 -17.37
C ASN A 718 -44.63 -51.03 -18.30
N ILE A 719 -43.62 -51.41 -19.05
CA ILE A 719 -43.72 -52.38 -20.14
C ILE A 719 -43.89 -53.80 -19.59
N SER A 720 -45.01 -54.45 -19.92
CA SER A 720 -45.21 -55.89 -19.74
C SER A 720 -44.29 -56.67 -20.68
N ASP A 721 -44.07 -57.96 -20.42
CA ASP A 721 -43.54 -58.84 -21.45
C ASP A 721 -44.49 -58.86 -22.67
N ASP A 722 -43.94 -58.78 -23.89
CA ASP A 722 -44.68 -58.75 -25.16
C ASP A 722 -45.57 -57.52 -25.45
N GLU A 723 -45.36 -56.37 -24.79
CA GLU A 723 -46.20 -55.15 -24.95
C GLU A 723 -46.00 -54.45 -26.31
N GLU A 724 -47.09 -53.97 -26.91
CA GLU A 724 -47.05 -53.16 -28.15
C GLU A 724 -47.27 -51.67 -27.86
N VAL A 725 -46.23 -50.87 -28.09
CA VAL A 725 -46.31 -49.41 -27.95
C VAL A 725 -46.51 -48.77 -29.32
N ARG A 726 -47.37 -47.75 -29.39
CA ARG A 726 -47.83 -47.15 -30.65
C ARG A 726 -47.59 -45.66 -30.70
N ALA A 727 -47.10 -45.17 -31.83
CA ALA A 727 -46.91 -43.76 -32.12
C ALA A 727 -47.51 -43.39 -33.48
N GLU A 728 -48.19 -42.24 -33.54
CA GLU A 728 -48.78 -41.70 -34.75
C GLU A 728 -48.02 -40.45 -35.19
N PHE A 729 -47.54 -40.44 -36.43
CA PHE A 729 -46.80 -39.32 -37.01
C PHE A 729 -47.58 -38.63 -38.12
N GLU A 730 -47.50 -37.31 -38.16
CA GLU A 730 -47.91 -36.51 -39.32
C GLU A 730 -46.70 -36.25 -40.22
N LEU A 731 -46.63 -36.90 -41.39
CA LEU A 731 -45.54 -36.72 -42.33
C LEU A 731 -45.58 -35.32 -42.95
N PRO A 732 -44.50 -34.52 -42.86
CA PRO A 732 -44.51 -33.15 -43.38
C PRO A 732 -44.80 -33.05 -44.88
N THR A 733 -44.36 -34.03 -45.66
CA THR A 733 -44.56 -34.14 -47.12
C THR A 733 -44.56 -35.61 -47.54
N THR A 734 -44.93 -35.90 -48.78
CA THR A 734 -44.65 -37.23 -49.37
C THR A 734 -43.15 -37.45 -49.46
N GLY A 735 -42.67 -38.67 -49.20
CA GLY A 735 -41.24 -38.97 -49.25
C GLY A 735 -40.82 -40.19 -48.43
N ASN A 736 -39.51 -40.43 -48.41
CA ASN A 736 -38.90 -41.48 -47.62
C ASN A 736 -38.47 -40.94 -46.26
N TYR A 737 -39.03 -41.50 -45.21
CA TYR A 737 -38.65 -41.24 -43.82
C TYR A 737 -38.17 -42.53 -43.17
N THR A 738 -37.54 -42.39 -42.01
CA THR A 738 -37.22 -43.52 -41.13
C THR A 738 -37.74 -43.20 -39.75
N VAL A 739 -38.33 -44.17 -39.05
CA VAL A 739 -38.58 -44.05 -37.61
C VAL A 739 -37.51 -44.84 -36.87
N LYS A 740 -36.90 -44.21 -35.87
CA LYS A 740 -36.03 -44.87 -34.90
C LYS A 740 -36.79 -45.05 -33.60
N VAL A 741 -36.76 -46.25 -33.05
CA VAL A 741 -37.40 -46.59 -31.78
C VAL A 741 -36.32 -46.86 -30.74
N PHE A 742 -36.42 -46.18 -29.61
CA PHE A 742 -35.54 -46.30 -28.45
C PHE A 742 -36.36 -46.72 -27.23
N VAL A 743 -35.71 -47.38 -26.27
CA VAL A 743 -36.24 -47.56 -24.92
C VAL A 743 -35.21 -46.96 -23.97
N TRP A 744 -35.60 -45.96 -23.20
CA TRP A 744 -34.77 -45.29 -22.20
C TRP A 744 -35.33 -45.52 -20.79
N ASP A 745 -34.50 -45.30 -19.77
CA ASP A 745 -34.96 -45.25 -18.38
C ASP A 745 -35.95 -44.10 -18.16
N ASP A 746 -35.58 -42.88 -18.51
CA ASP A 746 -36.41 -41.69 -18.48
C ASP A 746 -35.88 -40.61 -19.48
N LEU A 747 -36.62 -39.50 -19.62
CA LEU A 747 -36.24 -38.40 -20.52
C LEU A 747 -35.09 -37.50 -19.99
N GLN A 748 -34.77 -37.57 -18.70
CA GLN A 748 -33.74 -36.74 -18.06
C GLN A 748 -32.36 -37.40 -18.14
N ASN A 749 -32.29 -38.70 -17.89
CA ASN A 749 -31.09 -39.53 -17.87
C ASN A 749 -30.80 -40.15 -19.24
N GLN A 750 -31.84 -40.45 -20.02
CA GLN A 750 -31.75 -40.96 -21.41
C GLN A 750 -30.86 -42.21 -21.55
N ALA A 751 -30.78 -43.03 -20.50
CA ALA A 751 -29.96 -44.23 -20.52
C ALA A 751 -30.67 -45.33 -21.33
N ALA A 752 -30.02 -45.83 -22.39
CA ALA A 752 -30.59 -46.85 -23.25
C ALA A 752 -30.78 -48.18 -22.53
N LYS A 753 -32.01 -48.71 -22.58
CA LYS A 753 -32.47 -49.99 -21.99
C LYS A 753 -32.72 -51.08 -23.05
N ALA A 754 -32.53 -50.76 -24.33
CA ALA A 754 -32.61 -51.68 -25.46
C ALA A 754 -31.77 -51.18 -26.64
N GLN A 755 -31.37 -52.08 -27.54
CA GLN A 755 -30.79 -51.69 -28.83
C GLN A 755 -31.87 -51.02 -29.72
N PRO A 756 -31.60 -49.82 -30.27
CA PRO A 756 -32.57 -49.14 -31.11
C PRO A 756 -32.93 -49.95 -32.36
N LYS A 757 -34.18 -49.83 -32.81
CA LYS A 757 -34.63 -50.40 -34.07
C LYS A 757 -35.14 -49.32 -35.00
N GLU A 758 -34.93 -49.54 -36.28
CA GLU A 758 -35.34 -48.61 -37.31
C GLU A 758 -36.29 -49.30 -38.29
N ALA A 759 -37.28 -48.56 -38.76
CA ALA A 759 -38.16 -48.99 -39.85
C ALA A 759 -38.30 -47.86 -40.88
N ALA A 760 -38.27 -48.23 -42.15
CA ALA A 760 -38.50 -47.29 -43.23
C ALA A 760 -40.00 -46.95 -43.32
N ILE A 761 -40.29 -45.68 -43.55
CA ILE A 761 -41.63 -45.16 -43.83
C ILE A 761 -41.60 -44.60 -45.25
N ALA A 762 -42.33 -45.24 -46.17
CA ALA A 762 -42.49 -44.75 -47.53
C ALA A 762 -43.94 -44.28 -47.72
N SER A 763 -44.16 -42.97 -47.76
CA SER A 763 -45.45 -42.42 -48.20
C SER A 763 -45.47 -42.34 -49.71
N ASN A 764 -46.10 -43.32 -50.35
CA ASN A 764 -46.34 -43.31 -51.79
C ASN A 764 -47.44 -42.29 -52.11
N GLU A 765 -47.35 -41.63 -53.27
CA GLU A 765 -48.48 -40.93 -53.85
C GLU A 765 -49.56 -41.97 -54.16
N GLY A 766 -50.69 -41.91 -53.46
CA GLY A 766 -51.88 -42.70 -53.75
C GLY A 766 -52.52 -42.28 -55.07
#